data_AF-A0A3P9JEZ3-F1
#
_entry.id   AF-A0A3P9JEZ3-F1
#
_cell.length_a   1.000
_cell.length_b   1.000
_cell.length_c   1.000
_cell.angle_alpha   90.00
_cell.angle_beta   90.00
_cell.angle_gamma   90.00
#
_symmetry.space_group_name_H-M   'P 1'
#
loop_
_entity.id
_entity.type
_entity.pdbx_description
1 polymer ?
#
loop_
_entity_poly.entity_id
_entity_poly.type
_entity_poly.pdbx_seq_one_letter_code
_entity_poly.pdbx_strand_id
1 'polypeptide(L)'
;MPPKKKQVANISSSLDLESEDVSLETTMPTTEDVSSSDEQRHGSQKVTRQLIERKELLHTVQLLKIELSQKNLIIDNMKADHMTKVEELEEKLNDALHQKQVLTMRLDSQLKLAQEDNRKQQALRKQEMEAILLRQQQLEETNRRLGEKAGELRRLLRDLDISKDRYQELRGLPDDQISIQEYVALRFYEAVTPLRAEVAQLTAQKGRLTDELDVHRSNMRTLTENYEEERRLRTDLELRSQRLTLELADTKQQIQEGDFRQENYPKMKRERDNFEAELKELKRRFDTVDLAHAALTRERDTLSNEVATLQHSVALLQKDKEYLHRQNMELSIRSAHGEDRLERLQAQLEDTKNSREQAYEKYLASRDHYKSEYENKLREELENIRLKTSQEIENLQRTSREMYERENRGLREARDNAVLEKDRAVAAERDTQSRYDQLLEQFRQLQLGTDSRVAELLNQTKLHSFEAERAQMLKDETAKSLAQCQVECEKQQKKLELLTQEFYRLQTSSEKQVAKLQAQNAEQASRLETYEKLEQELDQVTMQAAEIENDEEAERVLFSYGYGANVPTTAKRRLKQSVHLARRVLQLERQNTSLRRELERLQTESKQTSEELSAANHLLQLAQQPHSYLIETVRQKDGQISTLKEHISSLEEEVSSLRKEHNALQQVRNDMAADLERLLNHREELAMMKQVLISMQSRQGPAVEPLATNKATKPINRTAAESPSKPKPTVFTKKDVPDWYQKLKQKPK
;
A
#
# COMPACT_ATOMS: atom_id res chain seq x y z
N MET A 1 158.37 18.13 31.69
CA MET A 1 157.76 17.24 32.70
C MET A 1 156.25 17.45 32.71
N PRO A 2 155.44 16.48 33.20
CA PRO A 2 154.00 16.63 33.46
C PRO A 2 153.76 17.60 34.66
N PRO A 3 152.51 17.99 35.10
CA PRO A 3 151.30 17.17 34.98
C PRO A 3 149.87 17.81 34.91
N LYS A 4 148.94 16.99 34.35
CA LYS A 4 147.54 16.73 34.81
C LYS A 4 146.46 17.85 34.63
N LYS A 5 145.34 17.56 33.92
CA LYS A 5 144.01 17.01 34.38
C LYS A 5 143.11 18.09 35.07
N LYS A 6 141.76 18.05 35.08
CA LYS A 6 140.76 16.98 34.82
C LYS A 6 139.31 17.55 34.73
N GLN A 7 138.39 16.88 33.99
CA GLN A 7 136.94 16.66 34.28
C GLN A 7 135.98 17.89 34.45
N VAL A 8 134.64 17.86 34.31
CA VAL A 8 133.54 16.87 34.01
C VAL A 8 132.56 17.57 33.02
N ALA A 9 132.04 16.97 31.92
CA ALA A 9 130.73 16.26 31.70
C ALA A 9 129.46 16.79 32.45
N ASN A 10 128.21 16.56 32.02
CA ASN A 10 127.68 15.87 30.81
C ASN A 10 126.74 16.80 29.97
N ILE A 11 125.46 16.60 29.56
CA ILE A 11 124.33 15.65 29.74
C ILE A 11 123.55 15.51 28.38
N SER A 12 122.67 14.50 28.25
CA SER A 12 121.70 14.18 27.17
C SER A 12 120.71 15.32 26.78
N SER A 13 120.00 15.34 25.62
CA SER A 13 119.50 14.33 24.66
C SER A 13 118.22 13.55 25.04
N SER A 14 117.19 13.62 24.18
CA SER A 14 116.11 12.63 23.95
C SER A 14 115.41 12.92 22.61
N LEU A 15 114.72 11.94 22.02
CA LEU A 15 114.03 12.01 20.71
C LEU A 15 112.58 11.46 20.79
N ASP A 16 112.02 11.02 19.65
CA ASP A 16 110.80 10.18 19.43
C ASP A 16 109.42 10.90 19.40
N LEU A 17 108.38 10.49 18.64
CA LEU A 17 108.22 9.86 17.28
C LEU A 17 106.70 9.81 16.87
N GLU A 18 106.36 9.42 15.61
CA GLU A 18 105.01 9.01 15.10
C GLU A 18 103.88 10.12 15.06
N SER A 19 102.74 10.09 14.33
CA SER A 19 102.10 9.44 13.12
C SER A 19 100.79 10.26 12.75
N GLU A 20 99.86 10.07 11.78
CA GLU A 20 99.41 9.12 10.70
C GLU A 20 98.74 9.92 9.51
N ASP A 21 98.10 9.26 8.50
CA ASP A 21 97.38 9.83 7.31
C ASP A 21 95.83 9.60 7.31
N VAL A 22 95.02 10.42 6.59
CA VAL A 22 93.59 10.15 6.21
C VAL A 22 93.19 10.80 4.85
N SER A 23 92.17 10.28 4.13
CA SER A 23 91.71 10.70 2.77
C SER A 23 90.16 10.82 2.63
N LEU A 24 89.63 11.25 1.45
CA LEU A 24 88.29 11.08 0.79
C LEU A 24 87.86 12.36 0.00
N GLU A 25 87.53 12.33 -1.30
CA GLU A 25 86.28 11.94 -2.04
C GLU A 25 85.04 12.82 -1.72
N THR A 26 84.36 13.56 -2.64
CA THR A 26 83.82 13.35 -4.02
C THR A 26 82.34 12.91 -4.05
N THR A 27 81.43 13.72 -4.62
CA THR A 27 80.15 13.25 -5.23
C THR A 27 79.39 14.33 -6.02
N MET A 28 78.56 13.90 -6.99
CA MET A 28 77.49 14.68 -7.63
C MET A 28 76.13 14.00 -7.41
N PRO A 29 75.00 14.71 -7.63
CA PRO A 29 73.77 14.07 -8.07
C PRO A 29 73.14 14.70 -9.33
N THR A 30 72.40 13.88 -10.07
CA THR A 30 71.64 14.22 -11.28
C THR A 30 70.14 14.02 -11.07
N THR A 31 69.29 14.86 -11.68
CA THR A 31 67.93 14.47 -12.10
C THR A 31 67.50 15.30 -13.31
N GLU A 32 67.13 14.62 -14.40
CA GLU A 32 66.22 15.16 -15.42
C GLU A 32 64.78 14.95 -14.97
N ASP A 33 63.81 15.69 -15.55
CA ASP A 33 62.51 15.08 -15.86
C ASP A 33 61.80 15.82 -17.00
N VAL A 34 60.94 15.12 -17.75
CA VAL A 34 60.44 15.57 -19.07
C VAL A 34 58.95 15.26 -19.26
N SER A 35 58.12 16.29 -19.50
CA SER A 35 56.79 16.15 -20.11
C SER A 35 56.37 17.47 -20.79
N SER A 36 55.84 17.57 -22.02
CA SER A 36 55.14 16.64 -22.94
C SER A 36 53.61 16.58 -22.78
N SER A 37 52.94 16.26 -23.90
CA SER A 37 51.50 16.40 -24.18
C SER A 37 50.95 17.84 -24.18
N ASP A 38 49.90 18.20 -24.95
CA ASP A 38 48.88 17.33 -25.55
C ASP A 38 48.53 17.56 -27.04
N GLU A 39 47.76 16.60 -27.57
CA GLU A 39 47.29 16.40 -28.95
C GLU A 39 46.54 17.61 -29.59
N GLN A 40 46.84 17.98 -30.84
CA GLN A 40 46.30 17.44 -32.11
C GLN A 40 44.76 17.39 -32.25
N ARG A 41 44.19 18.20 -33.17
CA ARG A 41 43.48 17.76 -34.40
C ARG A 41 42.90 18.93 -35.20
N HIS A 42 42.45 18.64 -36.42
CA HIS A 42 42.05 19.61 -37.45
C HIS A 42 40.93 20.60 -37.02
N GLY A 43 41.13 21.89 -37.32
CA GLY A 43 40.10 22.92 -37.26
C GLY A 43 40.59 24.23 -37.89
N SER A 44 40.11 24.56 -39.09
CA SER A 44 40.60 25.72 -39.87
C SER A 44 40.25 27.05 -39.20
N GLN A 45 41.21 27.67 -38.51
CA GLN A 45 41.09 29.04 -38.01
C GLN A 45 42.27 29.90 -38.46
N LYS A 46 41.96 31.16 -38.77
CA LYS A 46 42.86 32.12 -39.43
C LYS A 46 44.04 32.44 -38.52
N VAL A 47 45.26 32.47 -39.07
CA VAL A 47 46.44 32.97 -38.35
C VAL A 47 46.21 34.46 -38.07
N THR A 48 45.80 34.79 -36.84
CA THR A 48 45.64 36.17 -36.41
C THR A 48 47.01 36.80 -36.21
N ARG A 49 47.11 38.09 -36.56
CA ARG A 49 48.33 38.89 -36.46
C ARG A 49 49.05 38.75 -35.11
N GLN A 50 48.27 38.74 -34.02
CA GLN A 50 48.73 38.53 -32.64
C GLN A 50 49.53 37.24 -32.43
N LEU A 51 49.27 36.17 -33.19
CA LEU A 51 49.94 34.88 -33.06
C LEU A 51 51.29 34.86 -33.81
N ILE A 52 51.46 35.72 -34.82
CA ILE A 52 52.76 36.01 -35.44
C ILE A 52 53.57 36.93 -34.53
N GLU A 53 52.98 38.05 -34.08
CA GLU A 53 53.61 39.00 -33.15
C GLU A 53 54.07 38.29 -31.85
N ARG A 54 53.28 37.35 -31.31
CA ARG A 54 53.69 36.53 -30.15
C ARG A 54 54.87 35.59 -30.46
N LYS A 55 54.99 35.06 -31.68
CA LYS A 55 56.15 34.23 -32.09
C LYS A 55 57.39 35.07 -32.34
N GLU A 56 57.25 36.27 -32.92
CA GLU A 56 58.33 37.24 -33.10
C GLU A 56 58.85 37.77 -31.76
N LEU A 57 57.95 38.06 -30.81
CA LEU A 57 58.32 38.40 -29.44
C LEU A 57 58.99 37.24 -28.69
N LEU A 58 58.53 35.99 -28.87
CA LEU A 58 59.23 34.83 -28.30
C LEU A 58 60.61 34.61 -28.94
N HIS A 59 60.77 34.82 -30.24
CA HIS A 59 62.05 34.68 -30.92
C HIS A 59 63.03 35.79 -30.54
N THR A 60 62.59 37.05 -30.46
CA THR A 60 63.43 38.16 -29.97
C THR A 60 63.79 38.00 -28.49
N VAL A 61 62.90 37.46 -27.65
CA VAL A 61 63.25 37.07 -26.26
C VAL A 61 64.25 35.90 -26.23
N GLN A 62 64.19 34.94 -27.15
CA GLN A 62 65.22 33.89 -27.28
C GLN A 62 66.57 34.46 -27.72
N LEU A 63 66.59 35.36 -28.72
CA LEU A 63 67.82 36.05 -29.15
C LEU A 63 68.42 36.88 -28.01
N LEU A 64 67.62 37.65 -27.28
CA LEU A 64 68.06 38.42 -26.12
C LEU A 64 68.56 37.52 -24.97
N LYS A 65 67.98 36.33 -24.77
CA LYS A 65 68.53 35.33 -23.82
C LYS A 65 69.87 34.76 -24.28
N ILE A 66 70.04 34.51 -25.58
CA ILE A 66 71.31 34.07 -26.15
C ILE A 66 72.37 35.18 -26.00
N GLU A 67 72.06 36.41 -26.39
CA GLU A 67 72.95 37.57 -26.16
C GLU A 67 73.31 37.75 -24.68
N LEU A 68 72.35 37.60 -23.76
CA LEU A 68 72.59 37.69 -22.32
C LEU A 68 73.54 36.58 -21.86
N SER A 69 73.33 35.33 -22.31
CA SER A 69 74.24 34.22 -22.01
C SER A 69 75.65 34.41 -22.57
N GLN A 70 75.79 35.00 -23.77
CA GLN A 70 77.08 35.34 -24.37
C GLN A 70 77.77 36.48 -23.62
N LYS A 71 77.04 37.53 -23.23
CA LYS A 71 77.55 38.64 -22.42
C LYS A 71 77.96 38.16 -21.02
N ASN A 72 77.19 37.26 -20.41
CA ASN A 72 77.56 36.61 -19.14
C ASN A 72 78.83 35.76 -19.29
N LEU A 73 78.93 34.92 -20.34
CA LEU A 73 80.13 34.11 -20.61
C LEU A 73 81.38 34.99 -20.83
N ILE A 74 81.25 36.13 -21.51
CA ILE A 74 82.35 37.11 -21.64
C ILE A 74 82.72 37.70 -20.28
N ILE A 75 81.73 38.08 -19.46
CA ILE A 75 81.96 38.60 -18.11
C ILE A 75 82.63 37.55 -17.21
N ASP A 76 82.23 36.28 -17.31
CA ASP A 76 82.77 35.20 -16.47
C ASP A 76 84.16 34.76 -16.94
N ASN A 77 84.46 34.80 -18.24
CA ASN A 77 85.83 34.69 -18.76
C ASN A 77 86.71 35.86 -18.26
N MET A 78 86.23 37.10 -18.34
CA MET A 78 86.97 38.27 -17.81
C MET A 78 87.20 38.17 -16.29
N LYS A 79 86.26 37.59 -15.53
CA LYS A 79 86.49 37.27 -14.11
C LYS A 79 87.59 36.22 -13.93
N ALA A 80 87.61 35.17 -14.74
CA ALA A 80 88.66 34.15 -14.68
C ALA A 80 90.05 34.72 -15.04
N ASP A 81 90.13 35.55 -16.08
CA ASP A 81 91.35 36.29 -16.46
C ASP A 81 91.80 37.26 -15.35
N HIS A 82 90.87 37.88 -14.63
CA HIS A 82 91.20 38.74 -13.49
C HIS A 82 91.57 37.95 -12.22
N MET A 83 90.93 36.82 -11.93
CA MET A 83 91.26 35.96 -10.79
C MET A 83 92.64 35.34 -10.94
N THR A 84 92.92 34.72 -12.10
CA THR A 84 94.26 34.21 -12.42
C THR A 84 95.31 35.31 -12.39
N LYS A 85 94.96 36.56 -12.74
CA LYS A 85 95.89 37.70 -12.62
C LYS A 85 96.08 38.20 -11.19
N VAL A 86 95.12 38.02 -10.29
CA VAL A 86 95.29 38.25 -8.85
C VAL A 86 96.20 37.19 -8.25
N GLU A 87 95.95 35.91 -8.54
CA GLU A 87 96.79 34.76 -8.13
C GLU A 87 98.26 34.97 -8.57
N GLU A 88 98.48 35.31 -9.85
CA GLU A 88 99.78 35.68 -10.41
C GLU A 88 100.51 36.82 -9.66
N LEU A 89 99.76 37.75 -9.06
CA LEU A 89 100.31 38.90 -8.34
C LEU A 89 100.54 38.60 -6.86
N GLU A 90 99.71 37.75 -6.27
CA GLU A 90 99.87 37.23 -4.91
C GLU A 90 101.09 36.31 -4.80
N GLU A 91 101.32 35.42 -5.77
CA GLU A 91 102.56 34.64 -5.86
C GLU A 91 103.81 35.54 -5.91
N LYS A 92 103.81 36.55 -6.80
CA LYS A 92 104.94 37.49 -6.95
C LYS A 92 105.14 38.36 -5.71
N LEU A 93 104.08 38.68 -4.98
CA LEU A 93 104.17 39.38 -3.69
C LEU A 93 104.79 38.47 -2.62
N ASN A 94 104.39 37.20 -2.56
CA ASN A 94 104.95 36.22 -1.63
C ASN A 94 106.44 35.95 -1.89
N ASP A 95 106.85 35.81 -3.16
CA ASP A 95 108.26 35.72 -3.56
C ASP A 95 109.06 36.96 -3.11
N ALA A 96 108.54 38.16 -3.36
CA ALA A 96 109.20 39.40 -2.94
C ALA A 96 109.31 39.52 -1.41
N LEU A 97 108.30 39.06 -0.66
CA LEU A 97 108.33 39.00 0.80
C LEU A 97 109.35 37.97 1.31
N HIS A 98 109.46 36.80 0.67
CA HIS A 98 110.47 35.80 1.03
C HIS A 98 111.89 36.30 0.75
N GLN A 99 112.14 36.87 -0.43
CA GLN A 99 113.44 37.48 -0.76
C GLN A 99 113.82 38.59 0.23
N LYS A 100 112.87 39.45 0.62
CA LYS A 100 113.07 40.46 1.67
C LYS A 100 113.49 39.83 3.00
N GLN A 101 112.79 38.80 3.48
CA GLN A 101 113.14 38.12 4.74
C GLN A 101 114.54 37.51 4.71
N VAL A 102 114.92 36.84 3.62
CA VAL A 102 116.26 36.27 3.44
C VAL A 102 117.35 37.34 3.47
N LEU A 103 117.12 38.50 2.82
CA LEU A 103 118.04 39.64 2.85
C LEU A 103 118.16 40.26 4.26
N THR A 104 117.06 40.40 5.01
CA THR A 104 117.09 40.88 6.40
C THR A 104 117.91 39.97 7.30
N MET A 105 117.67 38.64 7.27
CA MET A 105 118.44 37.68 8.09
C MET A 105 119.93 37.69 7.73
N ARG A 106 120.27 37.87 6.45
CA ARG A 106 121.67 37.96 6.00
C ARG A 106 122.36 39.23 6.52
N LEU A 107 121.66 40.36 6.56
CA LEU A 107 122.17 41.62 7.10
C LEU A 107 122.41 41.54 8.62
N ASP A 108 121.44 41.01 9.38
CA ASP A 108 121.54 40.84 10.83
C ASP A 108 122.71 39.93 11.23
N SER A 109 122.98 38.88 10.45
CA SER A 109 124.12 38.00 10.63
C SER A 109 125.45 38.74 10.45
N GLN A 110 125.57 39.56 9.40
CA GLN A 110 126.77 40.37 9.14
C GLN A 110 127.00 41.43 10.24
N LEU A 111 125.94 42.09 10.71
CA LEU A 111 126.02 43.10 11.78
C LEU A 111 126.50 42.49 13.11
N LYS A 112 126.05 41.28 13.46
CA LYS A 112 126.49 40.58 14.69
C LYS A 112 127.99 40.27 14.65
N LEU A 113 128.48 39.69 13.54
CA LEU A 113 129.91 39.38 13.37
C LEU A 113 130.79 40.64 13.48
N ALA A 114 130.40 41.74 12.83
CA ALA A 114 131.13 43.00 12.88
C ALA A 114 131.19 43.60 14.31
N GLN A 115 130.15 43.44 15.13
CA GLN A 115 130.14 43.88 16.52
C GLN A 115 131.08 43.02 17.41
N GLU A 116 131.15 41.72 17.18
CA GLU A 116 132.03 40.83 17.94
C GLU A 116 133.51 41.09 17.67
N ASP A 117 133.91 41.28 16.42
CA ASP A 117 135.31 41.55 16.08
C ASP A 117 135.81 42.91 16.58
N ASN A 118 134.94 43.93 16.58
CA ASN A 118 135.27 45.24 17.16
C ASN A 118 135.55 45.12 18.68
N ARG A 119 134.73 44.34 19.42
CA ARG A 119 134.95 44.05 20.85
C ARG A 119 136.30 43.36 21.10
N LYS A 120 136.71 42.41 20.25
CA LYS A 120 138.01 41.72 20.34
C LYS A 120 139.19 42.71 20.18
N GLN A 121 139.12 43.60 19.18
CA GLN A 121 140.17 44.61 18.94
C GLN A 121 140.30 45.62 20.09
N GLN A 122 139.20 46.03 20.72
CA GLN A 122 139.23 46.96 21.86
C GLN A 122 139.86 46.36 23.12
N ALA A 123 139.78 45.04 23.31
CA ALA A 123 140.40 44.37 24.46
C ALA A 123 141.93 44.37 24.37
N LEU A 124 142.49 44.06 23.19
CA LEU A 124 143.93 43.98 22.96
C LEU A 124 144.63 45.33 23.22
N ARG A 125 144.11 46.42 22.66
CA ARG A 125 144.70 47.77 22.80
C ARG A 125 144.81 48.28 24.25
N LYS A 126 144.00 47.76 25.17
CA LYS A 126 144.10 48.12 26.60
C LYS A 126 145.32 47.49 27.25
N GLN A 127 145.59 46.22 26.96
CA GLN A 127 146.72 45.47 27.53
C GLN A 127 148.08 46.05 27.09
N GLU A 128 148.16 46.57 25.86
CA GLU A 128 149.38 47.19 25.31
C GLU A 128 149.76 48.49 26.05
N MET A 129 148.77 49.32 26.42
CA MET A 129 149.00 50.60 27.11
C MET A 129 149.48 50.44 28.56
N GLU A 130 148.97 49.42 29.27
CA GLU A 130 149.34 49.14 30.67
C GLU A 130 150.83 48.76 30.81
N ALA A 131 151.40 48.09 29.81
CA ALA A 131 152.80 47.67 29.81
C ALA A 131 153.81 48.84 29.65
N ILE A 132 153.44 49.89 28.92
CA ILE A 132 154.35 51.02 28.61
C ILE A 132 154.63 51.87 29.85
N LEU A 133 153.58 52.20 30.62
CA LEU A 133 153.66 53.10 31.77
C LEU A 133 154.65 52.61 32.85
N LEU A 134 154.71 51.29 33.05
CA LEU A 134 155.54 50.64 34.06
C LEU A 134 157.06 50.78 33.80
N ARG A 135 157.48 51.07 32.56
CA ARG A 135 158.89 51.19 32.20
C ARG A 135 159.48 52.58 32.50
N GLN A 136 158.69 53.64 32.44
CA GLN A 136 159.20 55.02 32.46
C GLN A 136 159.78 55.41 33.85
N GLN A 137 159.11 55.00 34.93
CA GLN A 137 159.46 55.39 36.31
C GLN A 137 160.86 54.95 36.75
N GLN A 138 161.44 53.91 36.13
CA GLN A 138 162.72 53.31 36.56
C GLN A 138 163.95 54.15 36.22
N LEU A 139 163.87 55.11 35.30
CA LEU A 139 165.05 55.82 34.78
C LEU A 139 165.43 57.06 35.61
N GLU A 140 164.44 57.72 36.23
CA GLU A 140 164.59 59.08 36.78
C GLU A 140 165.39 59.12 38.09
N GLU A 141 165.38 58.04 38.88
CA GLU A 141 166.06 58.00 40.19
C GLU A 141 167.59 58.01 40.11
N THR A 142 168.17 57.54 39.00
CA THR A 142 169.60 57.22 38.91
C THR A 142 170.51 58.45 38.84
N ASN A 143 170.03 59.55 38.25
CA ASN A 143 170.88 60.64 37.76
C ASN A 143 171.41 61.60 38.86
N ARG A 144 170.85 61.56 40.08
CA ARG A 144 171.10 62.58 41.12
C ARG A 144 172.45 62.51 41.86
N ARG A 145 173.22 61.41 41.75
CA ARG A 145 174.24 61.02 42.76
C ARG A 145 175.69 61.45 42.49
N LEU A 146 176.00 62.22 41.44
CA LEU A 146 177.38 62.36 40.94
C LEU A 146 178.10 63.69 41.23
N GLY A 147 177.43 64.73 41.75
CA GLY A 147 177.92 66.12 41.65
C GLY A 147 179.01 66.62 42.63
N GLU A 148 179.30 65.93 43.73
CA GLU A 148 179.65 66.64 44.99
C GLU A 148 181.15 66.69 45.39
N LYS A 149 182.12 66.22 44.58
CA LYS A 149 183.45 65.76 45.11
C LYS A 149 184.74 66.58 44.80
N ALA A 150 184.70 67.83 44.31
CA ALA A 150 185.84 68.40 43.54
C ALA A 150 186.67 69.58 44.14
N GLY A 151 186.74 69.80 45.47
CA GLY A 151 187.02 71.15 46.05
C GLY A 151 188.47 71.69 46.28
N GLU A 152 189.41 70.98 46.94
CA GLU A 152 189.95 71.56 48.21
C GLU A 152 191.42 72.09 48.36
N LEU A 153 192.32 72.14 47.34
CA LEU A 153 193.78 71.94 47.59
C LEU A 153 194.84 73.02 47.11
N ARG A 154 194.89 74.32 47.53
CA ARG A 154 195.85 75.33 46.92
C ARG A 154 196.34 76.58 47.77
N ARG A 155 197.51 76.61 48.46
CA ARG A 155 198.23 77.83 49.09
C ARG A 155 199.73 77.55 49.46
N LEU A 156 200.71 78.51 49.48
CA LEU A 156 202.04 78.46 50.23
C LEU A 156 202.92 79.81 50.37
N LEU A 157 204.23 79.89 49.96
CA LEU A 157 205.40 80.65 50.60
C LEU A 157 205.89 82.04 50.02
N ARG A 158 206.86 82.76 50.68
CA ARG A 158 207.58 84.01 50.19
C ARG A 158 208.85 84.56 50.97
N ASP A 159 209.73 85.36 50.28
CA ASP A 159 210.55 86.61 50.63
C ASP A 159 211.94 86.71 51.40
N LEU A 160 212.75 87.79 51.10
CA LEU A 160 214.15 88.16 51.56
C LEU A 160 214.67 89.63 51.27
N ASP A 161 215.67 90.21 52.01
CA ASP A 161 216.58 91.39 51.67
C ASP A 161 217.75 91.73 52.71
N ILE A 162 218.81 92.55 52.41
CA ILE A 162 219.77 93.22 53.39
C ILE A 162 220.56 94.50 52.94
N SER A 163 221.24 95.18 53.90
CA SER A 163 221.90 96.52 53.79
C SER A 163 223.46 96.58 53.81
N LYS A 164 224.04 97.77 53.56
CA LYS A 164 225.49 98.03 53.44
C LYS A 164 226.31 97.78 54.72
N ASP A 165 225.74 98.11 55.88
CA ASP A 165 226.46 97.98 57.16
C ASP A 165 226.47 96.52 57.59
N ARG A 166 225.34 95.82 57.42
CA ARG A 166 225.24 94.37 57.63
C ARG A 166 226.05 93.54 56.63
N TYR A 167 226.31 94.06 55.43
CA TYR A 167 227.33 93.49 54.52
C TYR A 167 228.75 93.57 55.12
N GLN A 168 229.10 94.63 55.83
CA GLN A 168 230.42 94.72 56.50
C GLN A 168 230.51 93.80 57.72
N GLU A 169 229.41 93.62 58.48
CA GLU A 169 229.31 92.65 59.59
C GLU A 169 229.49 91.21 59.09
N LEU A 170 228.67 90.78 58.12
CA LEU A 170 228.65 89.39 57.63
C LEU A 170 229.95 88.99 56.92
N ARG A 171 230.71 89.94 56.37
CA ARG A 171 232.02 89.70 55.73
C ARG A 171 233.15 89.37 56.71
N GLY A 172 232.92 89.49 58.02
CA GLY A 172 233.89 89.16 59.07
C GLY A 172 233.74 87.77 59.68
N LEU A 173 232.73 86.98 59.29
CA LEU A 173 232.41 85.68 59.89
C LEU A 173 232.78 84.51 58.96
N PRO A 174 233.16 83.34 59.49
CA PRO A 174 233.38 82.12 58.70
C PRO A 174 232.05 81.52 58.22
N ASP A 175 232.05 80.95 57.00
CA ASP A 175 230.84 80.53 56.27
C ASP A 175 230.00 79.44 56.96
N ASP A 176 230.58 78.65 57.88
CA ASP A 176 229.94 77.50 58.56
C ASP A 176 228.75 77.87 59.48
N GLN A 177 228.37 79.15 59.58
CA GLN A 177 227.38 79.66 60.53
C GLN A 177 226.19 80.40 59.89
N ILE A 178 226.06 80.41 58.55
CA ILE A 178 225.11 81.28 57.83
C ILE A 178 223.90 80.50 57.29
N SER A 179 222.69 81.05 57.48
CA SER A 179 221.44 80.48 56.93
C SER A 179 221.38 80.55 55.40
N ILE A 180 220.68 79.59 54.77
CA ILE A 180 220.35 79.60 53.32
C ILE A 180 219.70 80.93 52.92
N GLN A 181 218.90 81.53 53.80
CA GLN A 181 218.26 82.82 53.58
C GLN A 181 219.25 84.00 53.62
N GLU A 182 220.29 83.94 54.44
CA GLU A 182 221.20 85.06 54.70
C GLU A 182 222.41 85.07 53.76
N TYR A 183 222.93 83.90 53.39
CA TYR A 183 224.03 83.74 52.43
C TYR A 183 223.70 84.35 51.05
N VAL A 184 222.46 84.11 50.58
CA VAL A 184 221.96 84.61 49.28
C VAL A 184 222.01 86.14 49.21
N ALA A 185 221.65 86.83 50.29
CA ALA A 185 221.51 88.28 50.30
C ALA A 185 222.84 89.00 50.60
N LEU A 186 223.84 88.34 51.20
CA LEU A 186 225.21 88.84 51.32
C LEU A 186 225.84 89.04 49.93
N ARG A 187 225.78 87.99 49.09
CA ARG A 187 226.27 88.01 47.70
C ARG A 187 225.59 89.06 46.81
N PHE A 188 224.34 89.39 47.10
CA PHE A 188 223.58 90.39 46.35
C PHE A 188 224.16 91.81 46.51
N TYR A 189 224.82 92.13 47.62
CA TYR A 189 225.36 93.47 47.85
C TYR A 189 226.64 93.77 47.06
N GLU A 190 227.58 92.81 46.99
CA GLU A 190 228.90 93.00 46.35
C GLU A 190 228.78 93.36 44.86
N ALA A 191 227.97 92.62 44.10
CA ALA A 191 227.87 92.76 42.64
C ALA A 191 227.15 94.04 42.19
N VAL A 192 226.25 94.58 43.01
CA VAL A 192 225.24 95.58 42.60
C VAL A 192 225.77 97.02 42.64
N THR A 193 226.92 97.28 43.26
CA THR A 193 227.41 98.66 43.47
C THR A 193 228.04 99.30 42.21
N PRO A 194 229.05 98.72 41.53
CA PRO A 194 229.72 99.39 40.40
C PRO A 194 228.80 99.53 39.17
N LEU A 195 227.95 98.54 38.91
CA LEU A 195 227.01 98.54 37.77
C LEU A 195 226.06 99.75 37.77
N ARG A 196 225.77 100.35 38.94
CA ARG A 196 224.93 101.55 39.04
C ARG A 196 225.56 102.80 38.40
N ALA A 197 226.88 102.85 38.24
CA ALA A 197 227.57 103.99 37.66
C ALA A 197 227.50 103.99 36.11
N GLU A 198 227.72 102.85 35.46
CA GLU A 198 227.68 102.72 34.00
C GLU A 198 226.27 102.95 33.43
N VAL A 199 225.25 102.47 34.14
CA VAL A 199 223.83 102.68 33.80
C VAL A 199 223.49 104.16 33.60
N ALA A 200 224.09 105.06 34.40
CA ALA A 200 223.82 106.50 34.34
C ALA A 200 224.29 107.16 33.03
N GLN A 201 225.40 106.71 32.44
CA GLN A 201 225.87 107.24 31.16
C GLN A 201 225.00 106.74 29.99
N LEU A 202 224.64 105.45 30.00
CA LEU A 202 223.80 104.84 28.96
C LEU A 202 222.39 105.46 28.94
N THR A 203 221.83 105.86 30.09
CA THR A 203 220.54 106.58 30.13
C THR A 203 220.56 107.93 29.42
N ALA A 204 221.69 108.62 29.34
CA ALA A 204 221.78 109.92 28.66
C ALA A 204 221.77 109.80 27.13
N GLN A 205 222.44 108.78 26.57
CA GLN A 205 222.40 108.52 25.12
C GLN A 205 221.03 108.01 24.66
N LYS A 206 220.38 107.18 25.48
CA LYS A 206 219.03 106.66 25.23
C LYS A 206 218.01 107.78 24.96
N GLY A 207 218.09 108.88 25.71
CA GLY A 207 217.13 110.00 25.61
C GLY A 207 217.03 110.60 24.20
N ARG A 208 218.18 110.93 23.58
CA ARG A 208 218.20 111.56 22.24
C ARG A 208 217.55 110.69 21.17
N LEU A 209 217.81 109.38 21.22
CA LEU A 209 217.24 108.42 20.26
C LEU A 209 215.74 108.17 20.51
N THR A 210 215.22 108.37 21.72
CA THR A 210 213.76 108.36 21.94
C THR A 210 213.07 109.57 21.33
N ASP A 211 213.67 110.77 21.41
CA ASP A 211 213.07 112.01 20.91
C ASP A 211 212.86 111.96 19.38
N GLU A 212 213.88 111.53 18.62
CA GLU A 212 213.78 111.35 17.16
C GLU A 212 212.72 110.31 16.76
N LEU A 213 212.65 109.20 17.52
CA LEU A 213 211.72 108.10 17.26
C LEU A 213 210.27 108.52 17.56
N ASP A 214 210.04 109.37 18.57
CA ASP A 214 208.71 109.93 18.86
C ASP A 214 208.25 110.99 17.84
N VAL A 215 209.16 111.74 17.20
CA VAL A 215 208.84 112.58 16.03
C VAL A 215 208.44 111.74 14.81
N HIS A 216 209.11 110.62 14.55
CA HIS A 216 208.68 109.70 13.50
C HIS A 216 207.34 109.01 13.82
N ARG A 217 207.06 108.71 15.10
CA ARG A 217 205.75 108.18 15.54
C ARG A 217 204.61 109.19 15.36
N SER A 218 204.80 110.48 15.66
CA SER A 218 203.74 111.48 15.49
C SER A 218 203.38 111.68 14.01
N ASN A 219 204.38 111.76 13.13
CA ASN A 219 204.17 111.85 11.68
C ASN A 219 203.50 110.61 11.08
N MET A 220 203.77 109.41 11.62
CA MET A 220 203.05 108.20 11.24
C MET A 220 201.58 108.22 11.69
N ARG A 221 201.29 108.73 12.90
CA ARG A 221 199.91 108.82 13.42
C ARG A 221 199.04 109.74 12.55
N THR A 222 199.50 110.95 12.27
CA THR A 222 198.74 111.91 11.45
C THR A 222 198.50 111.40 10.03
N LEU A 223 199.45 110.66 9.44
CA LEU A 223 199.24 110.02 8.15
C LEU A 223 198.21 108.87 8.20
N THR A 224 198.20 108.06 9.28
CA THR A 224 197.15 107.05 9.48
C THR A 224 195.77 107.64 9.78
N GLU A 225 195.71 108.74 10.53
CA GLU A 225 194.47 109.47 10.84
C GLU A 225 193.84 110.01 9.55
N ASN A 226 194.62 110.72 8.72
CA ASN A 226 194.17 111.21 7.40
C ASN A 226 193.70 110.07 6.47
N TYR A 227 194.40 108.93 6.47
CA TYR A 227 194.00 107.76 5.67
C TYR A 227 192.69 107.13 6.18
N GLU A 228 192.49 107.06 7.50
CA GLU A 228 191.22 106.61 8.07
C GLU A 228 190.07 107.57 7.76
N GLU A 229 190.29 108.88 7.77
CA GLU A 229 189.28 109.87 7.40
C GLU A 229 188.85 109.77 5.93
N GLU A 230 189.81 109.72 4.98
CA GLU A 230 189.52 109.45 3.57
C GLU A 230 188.78 108.11 3.37
N ARG A 231 189.16 107.07 4.10
CA ARG A 231 188.49 105.77 4.05
C ARG A 231 187.04 105.86 4.56
N ARG A 232 186.79 106.58 5.66
CA ARG A 232 185.44 106.81 6.21
C ARG A 232 184.58 107.60 5.22
N LEU A 233 185.11 108.70 4.68
CA LEU A 233 184.44 109.53 3.67
C LEU A 233 184.06 108.73 2.41
N ARG A 234 184.95 107.85 1.92
CA ARG A 234 184.62 106.92 0.83
C ARG A 234 183.48 105.98 1.20
N THR A 235 183.53 105.32 2.36
CA THR A 235 182.44 104.42 2.78
C THR A 235 181.11 105.15 2.97
N ASP A 236 181.11 106.40 3.45
CA ASP A 236 179.90 107.21 3.59
C ASP A 236 179.32 107.63 2.23
N LEU A 237 180.17 107.95 1.25
CA LEU A 237 179.77 108.23 -0.12
C LEU A 237 179.24 106.97 -0.84
N GLU A 238 179.88 105.82 -0.64
CA GLU A 238 179.41 104.52 -1.16
C GLU A 238 178.06 104.13 -0.56
N LEU A 239 177.89 104.25 0.76
CA LEU A 239 176.62 104.03 1.45
C LEU A 239 175.54 105.01 0.97
N ARG A 240 175.88 106.28 0.72
CA ARG A 240 174.94 107.27 0.17
C ARG A 240 174.54 106.96 -1.26
N SER A 241 175.47 106.49 -2.09
CA SER A 241 175.20 106.02 -3.45
C SER A 241 174.29 104.78 -3.46
N GLN A 242 174.54 103.82 -2.57
CA GLN A 242 173.68 102.64 -2.38
C GLN A 242 172.26 103.03 -1.93
N ARG A 243 172.12 103.93 -0.95
CA ARG A 243 170.80 104.45 -0.51
C ARG A 243 170.04 105.13 -1.66
N LEU A 244 170.68 106.05 -2.38
CA LEU A 244 170.08 106.71 -3.55
C LEU A 244 169.70 105.70 -4.66
N THR A 245 170.45 104.61 -4.80
CA THR A 245 170.13 103.54 -5.76
C THR A 245 168.90 102.74 -5.34
N LEU A 246 168.73 102.47 -4.04
CA LEU A 246 167.54 101.84 -3.48
C LEU A 246 166.32 102.78 -3.55
N GLU A 247 166.47 104.05 -3.18
CA GLU A 247 165.41 105.06 -3.31
C GLU A 247 164.94 105.22 -4.78
N LEU A 248 165.86 105.12 -5.74
CA LEU A 248 165.55 105.09 -7.19
C LEU A 248 164.97 103.76 -7.70
N ALA A 249 165.05 102.67 -6.93
CA ALA A 249 164.37 101.41 -7.21
C ALA A 249 162.96 101.42 -6.61
N ASP A 250 162.83 101.81 -5.34
CA ASP A 250 161.57 101.93 -4.61
C ASP A 250 160.61 102.89 -5.30
N THR A 251 161.09 104.07 -5.74
CA THR A 251 160.26 105.03 -6.48
C THR A 251 159.82 104.50 -7.85
N LYS A 252 160.65 103.72 -8.56
CA LYS A 252 160.25 103.05 -9.81
C LYS A 252 159.20 101.96 -9.57
N GLN A 253 159.35 101.17 -8.51
CA GLN A 253 158.34 100.18 -8.12
C GLN A 253 157.02 100.86 -7.75
N GLN A 254 157.06 101.94 -6.96
CA GLN A 254 155.85 102.71 -6.60
C GLN A 254 155.14 103.30 -7.81
N ILE A 255 155.87 103.76 -8.83
CA ILE A 255 155.30 104.20 -10.11
C ILE A 255 154.65 103.02 -10.85
N GLN A 256 155.36 101.90 -11.02
CA GLN A 256 154.82 100.70 -11.70
C GLN A 256 153.58 100.13 -10.99
N GLU A 257 153.57 100.10 -9.66
CA GLU A 257 152.38 99.75 -8.87
C GLU A 257 151.26 100.79 -9.04
N GLY A 258 151.58 102.08 -9.11
CA GLY A 258 150.62 103.15 -9.36
C GLY A 258 149.95 103.03 -10.74
N ASP A 259 150.74 102.77 -11.78
CA ASP A 259 150.27 102.60 -13.16
C ASP A 259 149.42 101.33 -13.29
N PHE A 260 149.87 100.20 -12.72
CA PHE A 260 149.08 98.96 -12.69
C PHE A 260 147.73 99.14 -11.95
N ARG A 261 147.72 99.88 -10.83
CA ARG A 261 146.48 100.22 -10.12
C ARG A 261 145.57 101.09 -10.98
N GLN A 262 146.11 102.05 -11.74
CA GLN A 262 145.32 102.90 -12.65
C GLN A 262 144.74 102.13 -13.84
N GLU A 263 145.53 101.27 -14.50
CA GLU A 263 145.06 100.47 -15.65
C GLU A 263 144.03 99.41 -15.25
N ASN A 264 144.15 98.84 -14.05
CA ASN A 264 143.24 97.78 -13.58
C ASN A 264 141.97 98.33 -12.91
N TYR A 265 141.99 99.55 -12.36
CA TYR A 265 140.82 100.21 -11.77
C TYR A 265 139.57 100.21 -12.68
N PRO A 266 139.62 100.55 -13.99
CA PRO A 266 138.42 100.48 -14.84
C PRO A 266 137.91 99.06 -15.10
N LYS A 267 138.72 98.00 -14.91
CA LYS A 267 138.25 96.60 -14.95
C LYS A 267 137.54 96.24 -13.65
N MET A 268 138.21 96.42 -12.51
CA MET A 268 137.64 96.19 -11.18
C MET A 268 136.38 97.02 -10.93
N LYS A 269 136.30 98.26 -11.44
CA LYS A 269 135.09 99.06 -11.38
C LYS A 269 133.94 98.44 -12.19
N ARG A 270 134.19 97.96 -13.41
CA ARG A 270 133.15 97.27 -14.21
C ARG A 270 132.68 95.98 -13.55
N GLU A 271 133.60 95.20 -13.00
CA GLU A 271 133.29 93.97 -12.25
C GLU A 271 132.43 94.29 -11.02
N ARG A 272 132.82 95.30 -10.22
CA ARG A 272 131.99 95.81 -9.12
C ARG A 272 130.61 96.29 -9.59
N ASP A 273 130.56 97.10 -10.64
CA ASP A 273 129.31 97.69 -11.15
C ASP A 273 128.36 96.59 -11.69
N ASN A 274 128.91 95.52 -12.28
CA ASN A 274 128.18 94.31 -12.65
C ASN A 274 127.69 93.53 -11.43
N PHE A 275 128.55 93.21 -10.45
CA PHE A 275 128.15 92.51 -9.23
C PHE A 275 127.13 93.33 -8.40
N GLU A 276 127.22 94.67 -8.43
CA GLU A 276 126.21 95.54 -7.86
C GLU A 276 124.87 95.46 -8.61
N ALA A 277 124.88 95.35 -9.94
CA ALA A 277 123.67 95.16 -10.74
C ALA A 277 123.05 93.78 -10.49
N GLU A 278 123.86 92.72 -10.48
CA GLU A 278 123.46 91.35 -10.14
C GLU A 278 122.89 91.27 -8.72
N LEU A 279 123.53 91.91 -7.71
CA LEU A 279 122.97 92.00 -6.35
C LEU A 279 121.65 92.76 -6.30
N LYS A 280 121.48 93.84 -7.09
CA LYS A 280 120.22 94.60 -7.17
C LYS A 280 119.12 93.81 -7.88
N GLU A 281 119.46 92.96 -8.84
CA GLU A 281 118.49 92.06 -9.48
C GLU A 281 118.15 90.86 -8.60
N LEU A 282 119.15 90.20 -8.01
CA LEU A 282 118.96 89.06 -7.13
C LEU A 282 118.15 89.43 -5.88
N LYS A 283 118.35 90.64 -5.33
CA LYS A 283 117.47 91.19 -4.29
C LYS A 283 116.04 91.36 -4.78
N ARG A 284 115.78 91.99 -5.93
CA ARG A 284 114.41 92.09 -6.48
C ARG A 284 113.76 90.73 -6.70
N ARG A 285 114.51 89.74 -7.21
CA ARG A 285 114.02 88.36 -7.39
C ARG A 285 113.68 87.73 -6.03
N PHE A 286 114.54 87.89 -5.02
CA PHE A 286 114.29 87.48 -3.65
C PHE A 286 113.04 88.17 -3.07
N ASP A 287 112.93 89.49 -3.15
CA ASP A 287 111.77 90.28 -2.69
C ASP A 287 110.46 89.78 -3.33
N THR A 288 110.46 89.44 -4.63
CA THR A 288 109.27 88.86 -5.29
C THR A 288 108.94 87.45 -4.83
N VAL A 289 109.95 86.63 -4.51
CA VAL A 289 109.75 85.26 -3.98
C VAL A 289 109.27 85.31 -2.53
N ASP A 290 109.80 86.19 -1.70
CA ASP A 290 109.36 86.42 -0.32
C ASP A 290 107.92 86.94 -0.27
N LEU A 291 107.54 87.87 -1.15
CA LEU A 291 106.15 88.33 -1.28
C LEU A 291 105.21 87.20 -1.71
N ALA A 292 105.62 86.36 -2.67
CA ALA A 292 104.84 85.19 -3.09
C ALA A 292 104.75 84.12 -1.99
N HIS A 293 105.84 83.85 -1.27
CA HIS A 293 105.87 82.90 -0.15
C HIS A 293 105.01 83.39 1.01
N ALA A 294 105.03 84.69 1.32
CA ALA A 294 104.15 85.30 2.31
C ALA A 294 102.67 85.31 1.87
N ALA A 295 102.37 85.39 0.57
CA ALA A 295 101.01 85.20 0.07
C ALA A 295 100.54 83.75 0.26
N LEU A 296 101.30 82.78 -0.27
CA LEU A 296 101.03 81.34 -0.16
C LEU A 296 100.94 80.86 1.30
N THR A 297 101.71 81.46 2.22
CA THR A 297 101.64 81.14 3.65
C THR A 297 100.32 81.63 4.26
N ARG A 298 99.85 82.83 3.89
CA ARG A 298 98.53 83.33 4.32
C ARG A 298 97.40 82.48 3.76
N GLU A 299 97.48 82.08 2.48
CA GLU A 299 96.50 81.18 1.84
C GLU A 299 96.47 79.79 2.50
N ARG A 300 97.64 79.23 2.83
CA ARG A 300 97.76 77.99 3.62
C ARG A 300 97.08 78.15 4.98
N ASP A 301 97.27 79.28 5.65
CA ASP A 301 96.75 79.52 6.99
C ASP A 301 95.24 79.80 6.98
N THR A 302 94.69 80.49 5.97
CA THR A 302 93.24 80.59 5.78
C THR A 302 92.62 79.24 5.48
N LEU A 303 93.20 78.45 4.56
CA LEU A 303 92.73 77.09 4.28
C LEU A 303 92.83 76.17 5.51
N SER A 304 93.87 76.31 6.34
CA SER A 304 94.01 75.56 7.60
C SER A 304 92.93 75.94 8.61
N ASN A 305 92.54 77.22 8.68
CA ASN A 305 91.44 77.68 9.54
C ASN A 305 90.06 77.25 8.99
N GLU A 306 89.86 77.23 7.68
CA GLU A 306 88.67 76.70 7.02
C GLU A 306 88.54 75.19 7.27
N VAL A 307 89.62 74.42 7.11
CA VAL A 307 89.64 72.99 7.46
C VAL A 307 89.33 72.77 8.96
N ALA A 308 89.87 73.58 9.87
CA ALA A 308 89.59 73.47 11.30
C ALA A 308 88.11 73.79 11.64
N THR A 309 87.53 74.82 11.01
CA THR A 309 86.11 75.17 11.21
C THR A 309 85.15 74.14 10.58
N LEU A 310 85.51 73.57 9.44
CA LEU A 310 84.79 72.44 8.82
C LEU A 310 84.90 71.16 9.66
N GLN A 311 86.06 70.86 10.23
CA GLN A 311 86.20 69.73 11.18
C GLN A 311 85.33 69.94 12.41
N HIS A 312 85.25 71.16 12.94
CA HIS A 312 84.37 71.48 14.08
C HIS A 312 82.88 71.35 13.72
N SER A 313 82.44 71.85 12.55
CA SER A 313 81.05 71.72 12.12
C SER A 313 80.65 70.27 11.82
N VAL A 314 81.54 69.47 11.22
CA VAL A 314 81.35 68.02 11.05
C VAL A 314 81.23 67.32 12.41
N ALA A 315 82.05 67.67 13.41
CA ALA A 315 81.97 67.09 14.75
C ALA A 315 80.69 67.49 15.52
N LEU A 316 80.10 68.66 15.23
CA LEU A 316 78.78 69.05 15.74
C LEU A 316 77.67 68.25 15.03
N LEU A 317 77.68 68.22 13.69
CA LEU A 317 76.69 67.47 12.90
C LEU A 317 76.71 65.96 13.18
N GLN A 318 77.87 65.39 13.56
CA GLN A 318 77.96 64.02 14.06
C GLN A 318 77.20 63.84 15.39
N LYS A 319 77.36 64.75 16.35
CA LYS A 319 76.62 64.72 17.62
C LYS A 319 75.12 64.93 17.41
N ASP A 320 74.72 65.82 16.52
CA ASP A 320 73.32 66.05 16.18
C ASP A 320 72.71 64.81 15.50
N LYS A 321 73.44 64.18 14.58
CA LYS A 321 73.06 62.90 13.97
C LYS A 321 72.90 61.79 15.02
N GLU A 322 73.84 61.67 15.96
CA GLU A 322 73.74 60.70 17.06
C GLU A 322 72.55 60.98 17.96
N TYR A 323 72.30 62.23 18.34
CA TYR A 323 71.16 62.65 19.14
C TYR A 323 69.83 62.31 18.44
N LEU A 324 69.68 62.71 17.18
CA LEU A 324 68.49 62.41 16.37
C LEU A 324 68.32 60.92 16.10
N HIS A 325 69.41 60.14 16.00
CA HIS A 325 69.34 58.69 15.87
C HIS A 325 68.86 58.02 17.16
N ARG A 326 69.39 58.41 18.33
CA ARG A 326 68.91 57.94 19.64
C ARG A 326 67.44 58.31 19.85
N GLN A 327 67.05 59.54 19.53
CA GLN A 327 65.66 60.01 19.62
C GLN A 327 64.73 59.23 18.68
N ASN A 328 65.14 58.95 17.44
CA ASN A 328 64.39 58.07 16.54
C ASN A 328 64.26 56.66 17.12
N MET A 329 65.34 56.07 17.65
CA MET A 329 65.30 54.73 18.20
C MET A 329 64.38 54.63 19.43
N GLU A 330 64.40 55.64 20.31
CA GLU A 330 63.41 55.77 21.39
C GLU A 330 61.97 55.88 20.86
N LEU A 331 61.73 56.66 19.81
CA LEU A 331 60.40 56.82 19.22
C LEU A 331 59.92 55.53 18.53
N SER A 332 60.80 54.81 17.82
CA SER A 332 60.51 53.50 17.24
C SER A 332 60.19 52.46 18.33
N ILE A 333 60.95 52.43 19.43
CA ILE A 333 60.66 51.56 20.57
C ILE A 333 59.30 51.91 21.19
N ARG A 334 58.97 53.20 21.35
CA ARG A 334 57.66 53.65 21.86
C ARG A 334 56.51 53.33 20.90
N SER A 335 56.75 53.40 19.59
CA SER A 335 55.77 53.01 18.54
C SER A 335 55.48 51.52 18.63
N ALA A 336 56.53 50.69 18.63
CA ALA A 336 56.42 49.24 18.80
C ALA A 336 55.66 48.89 20.09
N HIS A 337 55.98 49.48 21.25
CA HIS A 337 55.22 49.26 22.49
C HIS A 337 53.76 49.75 22.43
N GLY A 338 53.44 50.70 21.55
CA GLY A 338 52.08 51.17 21.28
C GLY A 338 51.31 50.18 20.40
N GLU A 339 51.93 49.69 19.33
CA GLU A 339 51.42 48.65 18.42
C GLU A 339 51.15 47.35 19.19
N ASP A 340 52.15 46.88 19.93
CA ASP A 340 52.16 45.74 20.85
C ASP A 340 51.07 45.85 21.96
N ARG A 341 50.64 47.08 22.30
CA ARG A 341 49.51 47.33 23.21
C ARG A 341 48.16 47.37 22.47
N LEU A 342 48.11 47.90 21.25
CA LEU A 342 46.93 47.90 20.40
C LEU A 342 46.53 46.47 20.00
N GLU A 343 47.49 45.61 19.62
CA GLU A 343 47.24 44.20 19.31
C GLU A 343 46.64 43.45 20.51
N ARG A 344 47.18 43.64 21.71
CA ARG A 344 46.63 43.03 22.95
C ARG A 344 45.22 43.53 23.26
N LEU A 345 44.94 44.81 23.02
CA LEU A 345 43.59 45.37 23.20
C LEU A 345 42.61 44.91 22.10
N GLN A 346 43.08 44.67 20.87
CA GLN A 346 42.29 44.09 19.79
C GLN A 346 41.96 42.63 20.08
N ALA A 347 42.92 41.82 20.53
CA ALA A 347 42.66 40.45 20.96
C ALA A 347 41.59 40.39 22.07
N GLN A 348 41.72 41.24 23.11
CA GLN A 348 40.72 41.37 24.17
C GLN A 348 39.35 41.86 23.66
N LEU A 349 39.31 42.69 22.61
CA LEU A 349 38.07 43.13 21.98
C LEU A 349 37.39 41.98 21.22
N GLU A 350 38.15 41.16 20.48
CA GLU A 350 37.59 40.00 19.79
C GLU A 350 37.17 38.90 20.79
N ASP A 351 37.93 38.64 21.86
CA ASP A 351 37.53 37.72 22.92
C ASP A 351 36.25 38.15 23.64
N THR A 352 36.07 39.46 23.87
CA THR A 352 34.83 40.00 24.46
C THR A 352 33.65 40.02 23.49
N LYS A 353 33.87 40.18 22.17
CA LYS A 353 32.86 39.94 21.13
C LYS A 353 32.46 38.46 21.06
N ASN A 354 33.43 37.55 20.98
CA ASN A 354 33.23 36.10 20.88
C ASN A 354 32.47 35.56 22.09
N SER A 355 32.84 35.96 23.30
CA SER A 355 32.13 35.53 24.53
C SER A 355 30.72 36.14 24.64
N ARG A 356 30.53 37.39 24.21
CA ARG A 356 29.20 38.02 24.04
C ARG A 356 28.34 37.26 23.03
N GLU A 357 28.90 36.85 21.90
CA GLU A 357 28.20 36.13 20.84
C GLU A 357 27.82 34.72 21.30
N GLN A 358 28.72 33.97 21.92
CA GLN A 358 28.41 32.69 22.57
C GLN A 358 27.32 32.82 23.65
N ALA A 359 27.25 33.96 24.36
CA ALA A 359 26.18 34.22 25.33
C ALA A 359 24.84 34.49 24.63
N TYR A 360 24.83 35.23 23.52
CA TYR A 360 23.63 35.40 22.68
C TYR A 360 23.18 34.10 22.02
N GLU A 361 24.09 33.25 21.54
CA GLU A 361 23.77 31.92 21.00
C GLU A 361 23.12 31.03 22.07
N LYS A 362 23.69 30.98 23.27
CA LYS A 362 23.11 30.23 24.41
C LYS A 362 21.73 30.79 24.81
N TYR A 363 21.54 32.11 24.76
CA TYR A 363 20.24 32.74 24.99
C TYR A 363 19.23 32.40 23.88
N LEU A 364 19.61 32.47 22.61
CA LEU A 364 18.74 32.13 21.48
C LEU A 364 18.37 30.64 21.49
N ALA A 365 19.35 29.76 21.70
CA ALA A 365 19.12 28.32 21.79
C ALA A 365 18.19 27.94 22.96
N SER A 366 18.36 28.56 24.14
CA SER A 366 17.46 28.32 25.28
C SER A 366 16.07 28.93 25.07
N ARG A 367 15.97 30.16 24.53
CA ARG A 367 14.69 30.78 24.13
C ARG A 367 13.92 29.90 23.14
N ASP A 368 14.60 29.41 22.10
CA ASP A 368 13.98 28.64 21.03
C ASP A 368 13.67 27.21 21.47
N HIS A 369 14.48 26.61 22.35
CA HIS A 369 14.15 25.37 23.05
C HIS A 369 12.88 25.52 23.90
N TYR A 370 12.78 26.54 24.77
CA TYR A 370 11.56 26.78 25.55
C TYR A 370 10.35 27.09 24.66
N LYS A 371 10.53 27.89 23.59
CA LYS A 371 9.47 28.15 22.60
C LYS A 371 8.99 26.84 21.97
N SER A 372 9.90 25.98 21.52
CA SER A 372 9.55 24.66 20.98
C SER A 372 8.89 23.77 22.01
N GLU A 373 9.29 23.79 23.28
CA GLU A 373 8.58 23.07 24.35
C GLU A 373 7.15 23.59 24.54
N TYR A 374 6.94 24.90 24.61
CA TYR A 374 5.59 25.48 24.77
C TYR A 374 4.71 25.20 23.55
N GLU A 375 5.25 25.29 22.33
CA GLU A 375 4.53 24.91 21.12
C GLU A 375 4.26 23.39 21.06
N ASN A 376 5.18 22.54 21.54
CA ASN A 376 4.97 21.09 21.62
C ASN A 376 3.85 20.79 22.62
N LYS A 377 3.92 21.30 23.85
CA LYS A 377 2.90 21.14 24.90
C LYS A 377 1.54 21.66 24.43
N LEU A 378 1.49 22.83 23.78
CA LEU A 378 0.24 23.35 23.21
C LEU A 378 -0.30 22.49 22.06
N ARG A 379 0.57 21.95 21.18
CA ARG A 379 0.15 21.01 20.12
C ARG A 379 -0.34 19.69 20.71
N GLU A 380 0.31 19.17 21.75
CA GLU A 380 -0.11 17.98 22.49
C GLU A 380 -1.43 18.20 23.23
N GLU A 381 -1.64 19.36 23.88
CA GLU A 381 -2.91 19.73 24.51
C GLU A 381 -4.05 19.84 23.48
N LEU A 382 -3.79 20.50 22.35
CA LEU A 382 -4.76 20.62 21.25
C LEU A 382 -5.10 19.27 20.63
N GLU A 383 -4.13 18.38 20.41
CA GLU A 383 -4.40 17.01 19.95
C GLU A 383 -5.10 16.16 21.02
N ASN A 384 -4.77 16.30 22.29
CA ASN A 384 -5.49 15.64 23.39
C ASN A 384 -6.95 16.12 23.46
N ILE A 385 -7.23 17.40 23.22
CA ILE A 385 -8.60 17.93 23.13
C ILE A 385 -9.30 17.41 21.86
N ARG A 386 -8.63 17.37 20.70
CA ARG A 386 -9.16 16.78 19.46
C ARG A 386 -9.52 15.31 19.64
N LEU A 387 -8.63 14.51 20.23
CA LEU A 387 -8.84 13.10 20.49
C LEU A 387 -9.96 12.85 21.50
N LYS A 388 -10.04 13.63 22.59
CA LYS A 388 -11.15 13.51 23.56
C LYS A 388 -12.48 13.90 22.93
N THR A 389 -12.55 15.03 22.23
CA THR A 389 -13.79 15.47 21.57
C THR A 389 -14.20 14.54 20.43
N SER A 390 -13.27 13.97 19.67
CA SER A 390 -13.61 12.95 18.66
C SER A 390 -14.08 11.65 19.30
N GLN A 391 -13.46 11.19 20.39
CA GLN A 391 -13.93 10.04 21.16
C GLN A 391 -15.31 10.29 21.78
N GLU A 392 -15.58 11.48 22.32
CA GLU A 392 -16.89 11.88 22.83
C GLU A 392 -17.94 11.92 21.71
N ILE A 393 -17.62 12.47 20.54
CA ILE A 393 -18.48 12.46 19.36
C ILE A 393 -18.74 11.02 18.87
N GLU A 394 -17.73 10.15 18.82
CA GLU A 394 -17.91 8.74 18.48
C GLU A 394 -18.75 7.99 19.52
N ASN A 395 -18.58 8.27 20.81
CA ASN A 395 -19.36 7.68 21.89
C ASN A 395 -20.82 8.16 21.87
N LEU A 396 -21.07 9.44 21.57
CA LEU A 396 -22.40 10.00 21.34
C LEU A 396 -23.04 9.42 20.09
N GLN A 397 -22.29 9.27 18.99
CA GLN A 397 -22.79 8.62 17.78
C GLN A 397 -23.10 7.13 18.02
N ARG A 398 -22.24 6.40 18.76
CA ARG A 398 -22.45 4.98 19.06
C ARG A 398 -23.65 4.79 19.98
N THR A 399 -23.74 5.53 21.07
CA THR A 399 -24.90 5.45 21.98
C THR A 399 -26.19 5.92 21.28
N SER A 400 -26.15 6.95 20.44
CA SER A 400 -27.29 7.37 19.61
C SER A 400 -27.73 6.28 18.63
N ARG A 401 -26.80 5.66 17.89
CA ARG A 401 -27.10 4.51 17.00
C ARG A 401 -27.68 3.34 17.80
N GLU A 402 -27.06 2.95 18.92
CA GLU A 402 -27.58 1.88 19.76
C GLU A 402 -28.98 2.19 20.33
N MET A 403 -29.26 3.45 20.69
CA MET A 403 -30.60 3.87 21.14
C MET A 403 -31.62 3.76 20.01
N TYR A 404 -31.29 4.25 18.81
CA TYR A 404 -32.13 4.07 17.63
C TYR A 404 -32.27 2.59 17.23
N GLU A 405 -31.28 1.75 17.46
CA GLU A 405 -31.35 0.29 17.23
C GLU A 405 -32.17 -0.45 18.30
N ARG A 406 -32.16 0.01 19.55
CA ARG A 406 -33.04 -0.48 20.62
C ARG A 406 -34.48 -0.09 20.34
N GLU A 407 -34.71 1.16 19.95
CA GLU A 407 -36.03 1.67 19.53
C GLU A 407 -36.53 0.96 18.26
N ASN A 408 -35.70 0.81 17.23
CA ASN A 408 -36.07 0.05 16.02
C ASN A 408 -36.35 -1.43 16.32
N ARG A 409 -35.67 -2.04 17.29
CA ARG A 409 -36.01 -3.39 17.77
C ARG A 409 -37.37 -3.40 18.46
N GLY A 410 -37.58 -2.54 19.46
CA GLY A 410 -38.86 -2.41 20.16
C GLY A 410 -40.04 -2.10 19.22
N LEU A 411 -39.85 -1.26 18.20
CA LEU A 411 -40.86 -0.96 17.18
C LEU A 411 -41.12 -2.15 16.23
N ARG A 412 -40.10 -2.94 15.88
CA ARG A 412 -40.28 -4.18 15.10
C ARG A 412 -40.97 -5.26 15.92
N GLU A 413 -40.57 -5.44 17.17
CA GLU A 413 -41.18 -6.37 18.13
C GLU A 413 -42.64 -5.97 18.43
N ALA A 414 -42.92 -4.68 18.63
CA ALA A 414 -44.30 -4.18 18.79
C ALA A 414 -45.13 -4.37 17.51
N ARG A 415 -44.57 -4.08 16.33
CA ARG A 415 -45.21 -4.38 15.03
C ARG A 415 -45.50 -5.87 14.90
N ASP A 416 -44.55 -6.75 15.21
CA ASP A 416 -44.69 -8.19 15.02
C ASP A 416 -45.66 -8.81 16.03
N ASN A 417 -45.67 -8.30 17.26
CA ASN A 417 -46.73 -8.62 18.24
C ASN A 417 -48.12 -8.16 17.76
N ALA A 418 -48.24 -6.94 17.22
CA ALA A 418 -49.50 -6.42 16.67
C ALA A 418 -49.94 -7.18 15.39
N VAL A 419 -48.99 -7.64 14.56
CA VAL A 419 -49.27 -8.51 13.41
C VAL A 419 -49.76 -9.88 13.88
N LEU A 420 -49.11 -10.49 14.87
CA LEU A 420 -49.53 -11.76 15.47
C LEU A 420 -50.89 -11.64 16.17
N GLU A 421 -51.18 -10.53 16.84
CA GLU A 421 -52.50 -10.25 17.43
C GLU A 421 -53.57 -10.07 16.35
N LYS A 422 -53.28 -9.29 15.30
CA LYS A 422 -54.14 -9.13 14.12
C LYS A 422 -54.36 -10.48 13.40
N ASP A 423 -53.35 -11.35 13.31
CA ASP A 423 -53.50 -12.67 12.68
C ASP A 423 -54.28 -13.64 13.57
N ARG A 424 -54.16 -13.56 14.90
CA ARG A 424 -55.06 -14.26 15.85
C ARG A 424 -56.49 -13.74 15.73
N ALA A 425 -56.68 -12.42 15.63
CA ALA A 425 -57.99 -11.81 15.48
C ALA A 425 -58.65 -12.20 14.16
N VAL A 426 -57.91 -12.19 13.04
CA VAL A 426 -58.40 -12.64 11.72
C VAL A 426 -58.61 -14.16 11.66
N ALA A 427 -57.83 -14.95 12.43
CA ALA A 427 -58.13 -16.38 12.58
C ALA A 427 -59.43 -16.60 13.37
N ALA A 428 -59.63 -15.89 14.49
CA ALA A 428 -60.87 -15.94 15.26
C ALA A 428 -62.07 -15.41 14.45
N GLU A 429 -61.90 -14.36 13.66
CA GLU A 429 -62.88 -13.83 12.70
C GLU A 429 -63.29 -14.93 11.72
N ARG A 430 -62.33 -15.57 11.02
CA ARG A 430 -62.60 -16.69 10.08
C ARG A 430 -63.26 -17.88 10.77
N ASP A 431 -62.89 -18.19 12.00
CA ASP A 431 -63.55 -19.20 12.81
C ASP A 431 -65.01 -18.83 13.08
N THR A 432 -65.30 -17.59 13.49
CA THR A 432 -66.67 -17.10 13.70
C THR A 432 -67.47 -16.99 12.42
N GLN A 433 -66.83 -16.58 11.31
CA GLN A 433 -67.46 -16.49 9.99
C GLN A 433 -67.79 -17.89 9.47
N SER A 434 -66.89 -18.87 9.58
CA SER A 434 -67.19 -20.25 9.17
C SER A 434 -68.30 -20.89 10.01
N ARG A 435 -68.40 -20.56 11.31
CA ARG A 435 -69.53 -20.96 12.16
C ARG A 435 -70.83 -20.25 11.77
N TYR A 436 -70.76 -18.97 11.38
CA TYR A 436 -71.89 -18.20 10.88
C TYR A 436 -72.37 -18.71 9.51
N ASP A 437 -71.45 -19.04 8.60
CA ASP A 437 -71.74 -19.63 7.28
C ASP A 437 -72.33 -21.04 7.44
N GLN A 438 -71.81 -21.85 8.37
CA GLN A 438 -72.42 -23.13 8.76
C GLN A 438 -73.83 -22.95 9.33
N LEU A 439 -74.05 -21.94 10.17
CA LEU A 439 -75.36 -21.63 10.75
C LEU A 439 -76.34 -21.08 9.69
N LEU A 440 -75.87 -20.27 8.74
CA LEU A 440 -76.65 -19.82 7.58
C LEU A 440 -77.01 -20.98 6.68
N GLU A 441 -76.10 -21.93 6.46
CA GLU A 441 -76.36 -23.09 5.59
C GLU A 441 -77.30 -24.09 6.29
N GLN A 442 -77.17 -24.29 7.61
CA GLN A 442 -78.17 -24.98 8.43
C GLN A 442 -79.53 -24.26 8.39
N PHE A 443 -79.55 -22.93 8.49
CA PHE A 443 -80.78 -22.14 8.40
C PHE A 443 -81.42 -22.25 7.01
N ARG A 444 -80.64 -22.25 5.93
CA ARG A 444 -81.12 -22.49 4.56
C ARG A 444 -81.63 -23.90 4.36
N GLN A 445 -80.97 -24.91 4.91
CA GLN A 445 -81.43 -26.30 4.84
C GLN A 445 -82.74 -26.49 5.63
N LEU A 446 -82.84 -25.89 6.81
CA LEU A 446 -84.09 -25.83 7.58
C LEU A 446 -85.17 -25.05 6.84
N GLN A 447 -84.84 -23.91 6.22
CA GLN A 447 -85.77 -23.10 5.44
C GLN A 447 -86.27 -23.87 4.21
N LEU A 448 -85.40 -24.52 3.44
CA LEU A 448 -85.79 -25.38 2.32
C LEU A 448 -86.62 -26.58 2.81
N GLY A 449 -86.33 -27.11 4.00
CA GLY A 449 -87.15 -28.11 4.68
C GLY A 449 -88.55 -27.60 5.06
N THR A 450 -88.66 -26.37 5.57
CA THR A 450 -89.96 -25.76 5.87
C THR A 450 -90.71 -25.34 4.62
N ASP A 451 -90.03 -24.81 3.60
CA ASP A 451 -90.63 -24.34 2.35
C ASP A 451 -91.13 -25.52 1.51
N SER A 452 -90.38 -26.63 1.46
CA SER A 452 -90.87 -27.89 0.88
C SER A 452 -92.02 -28.47 1.68
N ARG A 453 -91.96 -28.49 3.02
CA ARG A 453 -93.07 -28.96 3.87
C ARG A 453 -94.32 -28.08 3.77
N VAL A 454 -94.15 -26.76 3.60
CA VAL A 454 -95.24 -25.81 3.33
C VAL A 454 -95.80 -26.03 1.93
N ALA A 455 -94.97 -26.29 0.91
CA ALA A 455 -95.43 -26.65 -0.42
C ALA A 455 -96.20 -27.98 -0.44
N GLU A 456 -95.75 -29.00 0.30
CA GLU A 456 -96.50 -30.25 0.54
C GLU A 456 -97.85 -29.97 1.17
N LEU A 457 -97.89 -29.24 2.30
CA LEU A 457 -99.12 -28.93 3.03
C LEU A 457 -100.08 -28.06 2.21
N LEU A 458 -99.58 -27.10 1.43
CA LEU A 458 -100.37 -26.30 0.50
C LEU A 458 -100.94 -27.15 -0.63
N ASN A 459 -100.18 -28.11 -1.17
CA ASN A 459 -100.66 -29.00 -2.21
C ASN A 459 -101.66 -30.05 -1.67
N GLN A 460 -101.45 -30.55 -0.45
CA GLN A 460 -102.45 -31.36 0.27
C GLN A 460 -103.73 -30.55 0.53
N THR A 461 -103.60 -29.29 0.95
CA THR A 461 -104.76 -28.39 1.16
C THR A 461 -105.51 -28.12 -0.15
N LYS A 462 -104.80 -27.92 -1.28
CA LYS A 462 -105.42 -27.80 -2.62
C LYS A 462 -106.09 -29.10 -3.08
N LEU A 463 -105.49 -30.25 -2.84
CA LEU A 463 -106.12 -31.54 -3.14
C LEU A 463 -107.41 -31.72 -2.33
N HIS A 464 -107.36 -31.46 -1.02
CA HIS A 464 -108.54 -31.50 -0.16
C HIS A 464 -109.58 -30.42 -0.51
N SER A 465 -109.19 -29.25 -1.02
CA SER A 465 -110.15 -28.25 -1.51
C SER A 465 -110.81 -28.71 -2.81
N PHE A 466 -110.08 -29.30 -3.76
CA PHE A 466 -110.66 -29.90 -4.97
C PHE A 466 -111.54 -31.12 -4.65
N GLU A 467 -111.17 -31.93 -3.66
CA GLU A 467 -112.01 -33.03 -3.15
C GLU A 467 -113.28 -32.51 -2.48
N ALA A 468 -113.19 -31.43 -1.71
CA ALA A 468 -114.34 -30.78 -1.08
C ALA A 468 -115.25 -30.08 -2.11
N GLU A 469 -114.69 -29.40 -3.11
CA GLU A 469 -115.42 -28.81 -4.25
C GLU A 469 -116.14 -29.90 -5.06
N ARG A 470 -115.46 -31.02 -5.35
CA ARG A 470 -116.06 -32.19 -6.01
C ARG A 470 -117.18 -32.81 -5.15
N ALA A 471 -116.98 -32.95 -3.84
CA ALA A 471 -118.00 -33.46 -2.93
C ALA A 471 -119.19 -32.50 -2.79
N GLN A 472 -118.95 -31.19 -2.81
CA GLN A 472 -119.99 -30.16 -2.79
C GLN A 472 -120.76 -30.11 -4.12
N MET A 473 -120.10 -30.27 -5.26
CA MET A 473 -120.76 -30.45 -6.57
C MET A 473 -121.66 -31.68 -6.59
N LEU A 474 -121.15 -32.84 -6.14
CA LEU A 474 -121.94 -34.08 -6.02
C LEU A 474 -123.09 -33.93 -5.02
N LYS A 475 -122.90 -33.20 -3.92
CA LYS A 475 -123.96 -32.87 -2.95
C LYS A 475 -125.03 -31.98 -3.58
N ASP A 476 -124.64 -30.98 -4.38
CA ASP A 476 -125.60 -30.08 -5.01
C ASP A 476 -126.32 -30.73 -6.20
N GLU A 477 -125.67 -31.66 -6.91
CA GLU A 477 -126.31 -32.53 -7.91
C GLU A 477 -127.30 -33.50 -7.26
N THR A 478 -126.90 -34.19 -6.18
CA THR A 478 -127.80 -35.10 -5.43
C THR A 478 -128.94 -34.35 -4.75
N ALA A 479 -128.73 -33.12 -4.27
CA ALA A 479 -129.78 -32.25 -3.75
C ALA A 479 -130.75 -31.78 -4.86
N LYS A 480 -130.25 -31.42 -6.05
CA LYS A 480 -131.10 -31.07 -7.21
C LYS A 480 -131.96 -32.25 -7.65
N SER A 481 -131.38 -33.46 -7.75
CA SER A 481 -132.15 -34.66 -8.09
C SER A 481 -133.13 -35.06 -6.99
N LEU A 482 -132.77 -34.90 -5.71
CA LEU A 482 -133.70 -35.12 -4.59
C LEU A 482 -134.89 -34.14 -4.67
N ALA A 483 -134.64 -32.86 -4.95
CA ALA A 483 -135.69 -31.86 -5.13
C ALA A 483 -136.58 -32.17 -6.35
N GLN A 484 -136.01 -32.66 -7.45
CA GLN A 484 -136.78 -33.14 -8.60
C GLN A 484 -137.67 -34.33 -8.21
N CYS A 485 -137.13 -35.35 -7.53
CA CYS A 485 -137.92 -36.49 -7.04
C CYS A 485 -138.98 -36.07 -6.01
N GLN A 486 -138.73 -35.05 -5.18
CA GLN A 486 -139.74 -34.49 -4.27
C GLN A 486 -140.89 -33.83 -5.04
N VAL A 487 -140.60 -33.01 -6.05
CA VAL A 487 -141.62 -32.41 -6.94
C VAL A 487 -142.39 -33.47 -7.73
N GLU A 488 -141.73 -34.56 -8.15
CA GLU A 488 -142.40 -35.70 -8.78
C GLU A 488 -143.29 -36.48 -7.80
N CYS A 489 -142.84 -36.70 -6.57
CA CYS A 489 -143.64 -37.30 -5.50
C CYS A 489 -144.87 -36.44 -5.17
N GLU A 490 -144.71 -35.11 -5.02
CA GLU A 490 -145.84 -34.19 -4.87
C GLU A 490 -146.82 -34.27 -6.04
N LYS A 491 -146.31 -34.35 -7.28
CA LYS A 491 -147.13 -34.44 -8.49
C LYS A 491 -147.89 -35.77 -8.57
N GLN A 492 -147.27 -36.88 -8.16
CA GLN A 492 -147.92 -38.19 -8.04
C GLN A 492 -148.94 -38.19 -6.90
N GLN A 493 -148.64 -37.54 -5.77
CA GLN A 493 -149.55 -37.42 -4.63
C GLN A 493 -150.78 -36.58 -4.98
N LYS A 494 -150.62 -35.40 -5.59
CA LYS A 494 -151.72 -34.57 -6.11
C LYS A 494 -152.55 -35.30 -7.16
N LYS A 495 -151.91 -36.16 -7.98
CA LYS A 495 -152.61 -37.03 -8.94
C LYS A 495 -153.39 -38.15 -8.23
N LEU A 496 -152.85 -38.75 -7.18
CA LEU A 496 -153.54 -39.73 -6.33
C LEU A 496 -154.72 -39.09 -5.59
N GLU A 497 -154.58 -37.87 -5.06
CA GLU A 497 -155.66 -37.11 -4.43
C GLU A 497 -156.82 -36.86 -5.41
N LEU A 498 -156.53 -36.42 -6.64
CA LEU A 498 -157.54 -36.24 -7.68
C LEU A 498 -158.18 -37.58 -8.10
N LEU A 499 -157.39 -38.63 -8.31
CA LEU A 499 -157.91 -39.97 -8.60
C LEU A 499 -158.76 -40.53 -7.46
N THR A 500 -158.43 -40.21 -6.20
CA THR A 500 -159.19 -40.61 -5.01
C THR A 500 -160.51 -39.84 -4.91
N GLN A 501 -160.52 -38.54 -5.23
CA GLN A 501 -161.75 -37.75 -5.32
C GLN A 501 -162.67 -38.26 -6.44
N GLU A 502 -162.14 -38.56 -7.62
CA GLU A 502 -162.91 -39.15 -8.71
C GLU A 502 -163.39 -40.57 -8.38
N PHE A 503 -162.55 -41.39 -7.73
CA PHE A 503 -162.96 -42.71 -7.25
C PHE A 503 -164.14 -42.61 -6.27
N TYR A 504 -164.07 -41.73 -5.26
CA TYR A 504 -165.20 -41.56 -4.33
C TYR A 504 -166.44 -40.95 -4.99
N ARG A 505 -166.30 -40.06 -5.99
CA ARG A 505 -167.43 -39.57 -6.82
C ARG A 505 -168.09 -40.71 -7.61
N LEU A 506 -167.27 -41.56 -8.24
CA LEU A 506 -167.73 -42.71 -9.03
C LEU A 506 -168.37 -43.79 -8.12
N GLN A 507 -167.75 -44.09 -6.98
CA GLN A 507 -168.32 -44.96 -5.95
C GLN A 507 -169.68 -44.44 -5.48
N THR A 508 -169.75 -43.19 -4.98
CA THR A 508 -171.00 -42.59 -4.48
C THR A 508 -172.12 -42.56 -5.54
N SER A 509 -171.79 -42.36 -6.82
CA SER A 509 -172.77 -42.38 -7.91
C SER A 509 -173.20 -43.81 -8.28
N SER A 510 -172.27 -44.76 -8.33
CA SER A 510 -172.58 -46.19 -8.54
C SER A 510 -173.40 -46.79 -7.39
N GLU A 511 -173.11 -46.48 -6.14
CA GLU A 511 -173.89 -46.93 -4.97
C GLU A 511 -175.34 -46.38 -5.02
N LYS A 512 -175.53 -45.12 -5.42
CA LYS A 512 -176.85 -44.54 -5.67
C LYS A 512 -177.57 -45.25 -6.83
N GLN A 513 -176.86 -45.59 -7.90
CA GLN A 513 -177.40 -46.34 -9.04
C GLN A 513 -177.82 -47.77 -8.63
N VAL A 514 -176.98 -48.46 -7.85
CA VAL A 514 -177.23 -49.81 -7.32
C VAL A 514 -178.42 -49.80 -6.36
N ALA A 515 -178.47 -48.89 -5.40
CA ALA A 515 -179.60 -48.78 -4.46
C ALA A 515 -180.93 -48.51 -5.19
N LYS A 516 -180.91 -47.64 -6.20
CA LYS A 516 -182.09 -47.36 -7.06
C LYS A 516 -182.54 -48.60 -7.84
N LEU A 517 -181.59 -49.33 -8.45
CA LEU A 517 -181.89 -50.57 -9.18
C LEU A 517 -182.38 -51.69 -8.25
N GLN A 518 -181.80 -51.83 -7.06
CA GLN A 518 -182.24 -52.81 -6.06
C GLN A 518 -183.67 -52.54 -5.58
N ALA A 519 -184.03 -51.28 -5.32
CA ALA A 519 -185.40 -50.90 -4.99
C ALA A 519 -186.39 -51.24 -6.12
N GLN A 520 -186.03 -50.94 -7.38
CA GLN A 520 -186.85 -51.30 -8.54
C GLN A 520 -186.98 -52.82 -8.71
N ASN A 521 -185.91 -53.59 -8.49
CA ASN A 521 -185.93 -55.05 -8.61
C ASN A 521 -186.79 -55.70 -7.52
N ALA A 522 -186.79 -55.16 -6.30
CA ALA A 522 -187.68 -55.61 -5.22
C ALA A 522 -189.17 -55.32 -5.52
N GLU A 523 -189.48 -54.16 -6.12
CA GLU A 523 -190.84 -53.84 -6.57
C GLU A 523 -191.31 -54.82 -7.66
N GLN A 524 -190.47 -55.14 -8.65
CA GLN A 524 -190.82 -56.08 -9.72
C GLN A 524 -190.92 -57.53 -9.21
N ALA A 525 -190.03 -57.96 -8.31
CA ALA A 525 -190.10 -59.29 -7.69
C ALA A 525 -191.41 -59.50 -6.93
N SER A 526 -191.85 -58.52 -6.14
CA SER A 526 -193.13 -58.63 -5.41
C SER A 526 -194.35 -58.64 -6.34
N ARG A 527 -194.31 -57.98 -7.51
CA ARG A 527 -195.33 -58.16 -8.56
C ARG A 527 -195.33 -59.59 -9.13
N LEU A 528 -194.17 -60.14 -9.50
CA LEU A 528 -194.07 -61.49 -10.05
C LEU A 528 -194.61 -62.54 -9.08
N GLU A 529 -194.28 -62.45 -7.79
CA GLU A 529 -194.78 -63.36 -6.75
C GLU A 529 -196.32 -63.36 -6.62
N THR A 530 -196.99 -62.25 -6.98
CA THR A 530 -198.47 -62.19 -7.03
C THR A 530 -199.07 -62.80 -8.30
N TYR A 531 -198.35 -62.84 -9.41
CA TYR A 531 -198.79 -63.50 -10.65
C TYR A 531 -198.56 -65.01 -10.60
N GLU A 532 -197.40 -65.46 -10.10
CA GLU A 532 -197.05 -66.89 -10.02
C GLU A 532 -198.07 -67.70 -9.17
N LYS A 533 -198.62 -67.10 -8.11
CA LYS A 533 -199.67 -67.72 -7.28
C LYS A 533 -201.00 -67.89 -8.03
N LEU A 534 -201.37 -66.88 -8.84
CA LEU A 534 -202.58 -66.93 -9.68
C LEU A 534 -202.47 -67.98 -10.80
N GLU A 535 -201.27 -68.23 -11.33
CA GLU A 535 -201.07 -69.32 -12.31
C GLU A 535 -201.14 -70.70 -11.65
N GLN A 536 -200.55 -70.89 -10.46
CA GLN A 536 -200.62 -72.15 -9.70
C GLN A 536 -202.05 -72.56 -9.32
N GLU A 537 -202.94 -71.61 -9.02
CA GLU A 537 -204.36 -71.86 -8.77
C GLU A 537 -205.11 -72.33 -10.03
N LEU A 538 -204.75 -71.83 -11.22
CA LEU A 538 -205.39 -72.20 -12.50
C LEU A 538 -204.92 -73.58 -13.01
N ASP A 539 -203.65 -73.93 -12.82
CA ASP A 539 -203.10 -75.23 -13.22
C ASP A 539 -203.71 -76.38 -12.40
N GLN A 540 -203.92 -76.20 -11.10
CA GLN A 540 -204.57 -77.23 -10.26
C GLN A 540 -206.02 -77.51 -10.71
N VAL A 541 -206.80 -76.47 -11.05
CA VAL A 541 -208.19 -76.62 -11.53
C VAL A 541 -208.25 -77.31 -12.89
N THR A 542 -207.33 -76.99 -13.81
CA THR A 542 -207.30 -77.66 -15.13
C THR A 542 -206.80 -79.10 -15.06
N MET A 543 -205.89 -79.43 -14.13
CA MET A 543 -205.43 -80.80 -13.91
C MET A 543 -206.53 -81.70 -13.34
N GLN A 544 -207.26 -81.25 -12.31
CA GLN A 544 -208.40 -82.00 -11.75
C GLN A 544 -209.53 -82.23 -12.78
N ALA A 545 -209.78 -81.25 -13.65
CA ALA A 545 -210.78 -81.37 -14.71
C ALA A 545 -210.37 -82.33 -15.86
N ALA A 546 -209.10 -82.72 -15.96
CA ALA A 546 -208.61 -83.58 -17.03
C ALA A 546 -208.72 -85.09 -16.71
N GLU A 547 -208.65 -85.46 -15.42
CA GLU A 547 -208.65 -86.86 -14.95
C GLU A 547 -210.05 -87.49 -14.90
N ILE A 548 -211.12 -86.70 -14.71
CA ILE A 548 -212.50 -87.19 -14.71
C ILE A 548 -212.88 -87.68 -16.11
N GLU A 549 -213.31 -88.94 -16.26
CA GLU A 549 -213.60 -89.53 -17.58
C GLU A 549 -214.94 -89.07 -18.19
N ASN A 550 -215.87 -88.57 -17.38
CA ASN A 550 -217.25 -88.22 -17.76
C ASN A 550 -217.44 -86.71 -17.99
N ASP A 551 -217.73 -86.30 -19.23
CA ASP A 551 -217.61 -84.90 -19.67
C ASP A 551 -218.61 -83.93 -18.98
N GLU A 552 -219.82 -84.37 -18.59
CA GLU A 552 -220.80 -83.50 -17.89
C GLU A 552 -220.39 -83.18 -16.44
N GLU A 553 -219.64 -84.06 -15.78
CA GLU A 553 -219.15 -83.84 -14.42
C GLU A 553 -217.86 -83.00 -14.42
N ALA A 554 -217.02 -83.15 -15.45
CA ALA A 554 -215.89 -82.26 -15.67
C ALA A 554 -216.33 -80.79 -15.86
N GLU A 555 -217.44 -80.53 -16.58
CA GLU A 555 -218.00 -79.17 -16.67
C GLU A 555 -218.53 -78.65 -15.33
N ARG A 556 -219.06 -79.51 -14.44
CA ARG A 556 -219.47 -79.08 -13.08
C ARG A 556 -218.29 -78.70 -12.19
N VAL A 557 -217.20 -79.47 -12.21
CA VAL A 557 -216.00 -79.17 -11.41
C VAL A 557 -215.38 -77.84 -11.85
N LEU A 558 -215.28 -77.61 -13.16
CA LEU A 558 -214.92 -76.30 -13.71
C LEU A 558 -215.89 -75.20 -13.20
N PHE A 559 -217.21 -75.42 -13.27
CA PHE A 559 -218.19 -74.42 -12.83
C PHE A 559 -218.09 -74.10 -11.33
N SER A 560 -217.79 -75.09 -10.47
CA SER A 560 -217.63 -74.87 -9.02
C SER A 560 -216.43 -74.00 -8.66
N TYR A 561 -215.35 -74.04 -9.44
CA TYR A 561 -214.22 -73.11 -9.32
C TYR A 561 -214.48 -71.76 -10.03
N GLY A 562 -215.72 -71.26 -9.93
CA GLY A 562 -216.11 -69.92 -10.37
C GLY A 562 -216.27 -69.72 -11.88
N TYR A 563 -216.22 -70.78 -12.69
CA TYR A 563 -216.13 -70.70 -14.16
C TYR A 563 -217.48 -70.39 -14.86
N GLY A 564 -218.16 -69.34 -14.39
CA GLY A 564 -219.42 -68.83 -14.95
C GLY A 564 -219.60 -67.31 -14.89
N ALA A 565 -218.82 -66.58 -14.08
CA ALA A 565 -219.06 -65.15 -13.84
C ALA A 565 -218.28 -64.19 -14.80
N ASN A 566 -216.96 -64.06 -14.61
CA ASN A 566 -216.20 -62.89 -15.10
C ASN A 566 -215.00 -63.22 -16.03
N VAL A 567 -215.08 -64.29 -16.83
CA VAL A 567 -213.99 -64.70 -17.75
C VAL A 567 -214.39 -64.52 -19.22
N PRO A 568 -213.62 -63.76 -20.04
CA PRO A 568 -213.95 -63.52 -21.45
C PRO A 568 -214.06 -64.79 -22.32
N THR A 569 -214.97 -64.75 -23.30
CA THR A 569 -215.38 -65.90 -24.14
C THR A 569 -214.25 -66.53 -24.96
N THR A 570 -213.16 -65.80 -25.25
CA THR A 570 -211.97 -66.32 -25.92
C THR A 570 -211.14 -67.26 -25.04
N ALA A 571 -211.06 -66.99 -23.73
CA ALA A 571 -210.37 -67.85 -22.77
C ALA A 571 -211.12 -69.18 -22.57
N LYS A 572 -212.46 -69.16 -22.53
CA LYS A 572 -213.31 -70.36 -22.43
C LYS A 572 -213.03 -71.39 -23.53
N ARG A 573 -212.73 -70.94 -24.76
CA ARG A 573 -212.35 -71.83 -25.87
C ARG A 573 -210.92 -72.38 -25.74
N ARG A 574 -209.97 -71.55 -25.26
CA ARG A 574 -208.58 -71.99 -25.01
C ARG A 574 -208.50 -73.02 -23.88
N LEU A 575 -209.20 -72.80 -22.76
CA LEU A 575 -209.12 -73.71 -21.61
C LEU A 575 -209.70 -75.10 -21.94
N LYS A 576 -210.81 -75.15 -22.70
CA LYS A 576 -211.36 -76.44 -23.18
C LYS A 576 -210.43 -77.14 -24.18
N GLN A 577 -209.61 -76.40 -24.92
CA GLN A 577 -208.54 -76.96 -25.75
C GLN A 577 -207.31 -77.43 -24.95
N SER A 578 -206.90 -76.71 -23.89
CA SER A 578 -205.75 -77.14 -23.07
C SER A 578 -206.06 -78.39 -22.26
N VAL A 579 -207.28 -78.57 -21.74
CA VAL A 579 -207.71 -79.83 -21.09
C VAL A 579 -207.67 -81.02 -22.07
N HIS A 580 -208.14 -80.85 -23.31
CA HIS A 580 -208.02 -81.89 -24.34
C HIS A 580 -206.56 -82.15 -24.78
N LEU A 581 -205.71 -81.13 -24.80
CA LEU A 581 -204.27 -81.29 -25.08
C LEU A 581 -203.57 -82.01 -23.93
N ALA A 582 -203.87 -81.71 -22.67
CA ALA A 582 -203.30 -82.38 -21.50
C ALA A 582 -203.58 -83.89 -21.53
N ARG A 583 -204.86 -84.30 -21.73
CA ARG A 583 -205.23 -85.72 -21.95
C ARG A 583 -204.39 -86.40 -23.04
N ARG A 584 -204.04 -85.69 -24.13
CA ARG A 584 -203.26 -86.24 -25.25
C ARG A 584 -201.74 -86.23 -25.02
N VAL A 585 -201.19 -85.25 -24.32
CA VAL A 585 -199.77 -85.19 -23.95
C VAL A 585 -199.42 -86.32 -22.99
N LEU A 586 -200.26 -86.56 -21.98
CA LEU A 586 -200.09 -87.65 -21.00
C LEU A 586 -200.09 -89.04 -21.67
N GLN A 587 -200.76 -89.18 -22.82
CA GLN A 587 -200.73 -90.38 -23.66
C GLN A 587 -199.43 -90.49 -24.50
N LEU A 588 -198.82 -89.38 -24.90
CA LEU A 588 -197.56 -89.32 -25.66
C LEU A 588 -196.32 -89.51 -24.77
N GLU A 589 -196.30 -89.04 -23.52
CA GLU A 589 -195.16 -89.25 -22.61
C GLU A 589 -194.96 -90.73 -22.25
N ARG A 590 -196.07 -91.49 -22.19
CA ARG A 590 -196.05 -92.96 -22.07
C ARG A 590 -195.42 -93.66 -23.30
N GLN A 591 -195.32 -92.98 -24.44
CA GLN A 591 -194.58 -93.45 -25.63
C GLN A 591 -193.12 -92.95 -25.64
N ASN A 592 -192.87 -91.70 -25.25
CA ASN A 592 -191.51 -91.14 -25.21
C ASN A 592 -190.61 -91.92 -24.22
N THR A 593 -191.20 -92.45 -23.14
CA THR A 593 -190.52 -93.35 -22.19
C THR A 593 -190.23 -94.76 -22.73
N SER A 594 -190.80 -95.20 -23.87
CA SER A 594 -190.35 -96.43 -24.56
C SER A 594 -189.13 -96.17 -25.45
N LEU A 595 -189.10 -95.06 -26.20
CA LEU A 595 -187.99 -94.70 -27.08
C LEU A 595 -186.65 -94.56 -26.35
N ARG A 596 -186.66 -94.08 -25.09
CA ARG A 596 -185.44 -94.02 -24.27
C ARG A 596 -184.79 -95.40 -24.05
N ARG A 597 -185.58 -96.47 -24.00
CA ARG A 597 -185.09 -97.86 -23.86
C ARG A 597 -184.42 -98.38 -25.14
N GLU A 598 -184.78 -97.84 -26.31
CA GLU A 598 -184.11 -98.17 -27.58
C GLU A 598 -182.72 -97.54 -27.66
N LEU A 599 -182.55 -96.36 -27.08
CA LEU A 599 -181.25 -95.67 -26.98
C LEU A 599 -180.31 -96.42 -26.01
N GLU A 600 -180.84 -96.95 -24.90
CA GLU A 600 -180.12 -97.90 -24.03
C GLU A 600 -179.73 -99.18 -24.79
N ARG A 601 -180.58 -99.67 -25.70
CA ARG A 601 -180.29 -100.86 -26.54
C ARG A 601 -179.06 -100.65 -27.45
N LEU A 602 -178.95 -99.49 -28.09
CA LEU A 602 -177.76 -99.13 -28.89
C LEU A 602 -176.49 -99.04 -28.05
N GLN A 603 -176.59 -98.58 -26.79
CA GLN A 603 -175.46 -98.67 -25.85
C GLN A 603 -175.11 -100.11 -25.46
N THR A 604 -176.08 -101.04 -25.38
CA THR A 604 -175.79 -102.46 -25.16
C THR A 604 -175.15 -103.14 -26.39
N GLU A 605 -175.50 -102.75 -27.61
CA GLU A 605 -174.85 -103.26 -28.84
C GLU A 605 -173.37 -102.82 -28.93
N SER A 606 -173.07 -101.58 -28.50
CA SER A 606 -171.69 -101.08 -28.35
C SER A 606 -170.91 -101.77 -27.23
N LYS A 607 -171.59 -102.28 -26.19
CA LYS A 607 -170.96 -103.11 -25.14
C LYS A 607 -170.74 -104.54 -25.63
N GLN A 608 -171.71 -105.15 -26.30
CA GLN A 608 -171.63 -106.50 -26.86
C GLN A 608 -170.44 -106.65 -27.81
N THR A 609 -170.21 -105.68 -28.70
CA THR A 609 -169.01 -105.69 -29.58
C THR A 609 -167.68 -105.55 -28.82
N SER A 610 -167.67 -104.94 -27.63
CA SER A 610 -166.50 -104.95 -26.73
C SER A 610 -166.38 -106.25 -25.90
N GLU A 611 -167.50 -106.91 -25.64
CA GLU A 611 -167.59 -108.19 -24.92
C GLU A 611 -167.28 -109.38 -25.85
N GLU A 612 -167.52 -109.28 -27.15
CA GLU A 612 -167.02 -110.19 -28.18
C GLU A 612 -165.48 -110.12 -28.28
N LEU A 613 -164.91 -108.92 -28.20
CA LEU A 613 -163.45 -108.72 -28.16
C LEU A 613 -162.83 -109.30 -26.88
N SER A 614 -163.53 -109.24 -25.74
CA SER A 614 -163.07 -109.86 -24.49
C SER A 614 -163.26 -111.39 -24.51
N ALA A 615 -164.37 -111.90 -25.06
CA ALA A 615 -164.64 -113.33 -25.22
C ALA A 615 -163.63 -114.03 -26.16
N ALA A 616 -163.24 -113.38 -27.26
CA ALA A 616 -162.19 -113.89 -28.16
C ALA A 616 -160.83 -114.03 -27.46
N ASN A 617 -160.46 -113.05 -26.61
CA ASN A 617 -159.27 -113.14 -25.76
C ASN A 617 -159.43 -114.22 -24.67
N HIS A 618 -160.62 -114.39 -24.11
CA HIS A 618 -160.88 -115.38 -23.07
C HIS A 618 -160.78 -116.83 -23.61
N LEU A 619 -161.21 -117.04 -24.87
CA LEU A 619 -161.03 -118.29 -25.62
C LEU A 619 -159.58 -118.57 -26.00
N LEU A 620 -158.76 -117.54 -26.24
CA LEU A 620 -157.39 -117.72 -26.73
C LEU A 620 -156.49 -118.50 -25.76
N GLN A 621 -156.33 -118.02 -24.52
CA GLN A 621 -155.24 -118.46 -23.64
C GLN A 621 -155.64 -118.87 -22.22
N LEU A 622 -156.85 -119.42 -22.10
CA LEU A 622 -157.09 -120.59 -21.24
C LEU A 622 -156.25 -121.83 -21.66
N ALA A 623 -155.61 -121.80 -22.84
CA ALA A 623 -154.95 -122.93 -23.49
C ALA A 623 -153.83 -123.65 -22.70
N GLN A 624 -153.15 -123.02 -21.72
CA GLN A 624 -152.15 -123.71 -20.87
C GLN A 624 -152.14 -123.21 -19.41
N GLN A 625 -153.07 -123.70 -18.60
CA GLN A 625 -153.02 -123.60 -17.14
C GLN A 625 -152.16 -124.73 -16.54
N PRO A 626 -150.88 -124.49 -16.19
CA PRO A 626 -150.45 -124.89 -14.84
C PRO A 626 -149.37 -124.00 -14.17
N HIS A 627 -148.75 -123.05 -14.87
CA HIS A 627 -147.48 -122.44 -14.42
C HIS A 627 -147.58 -121.12 -13.65
N SER A 628 -148.76 -120.50 -13.55
CA SER A 628 -148.93 -119.17 -12.93
C SER A 628 -148.45 -119.12 -11.46
N TYR A 629 -148.72 -120.18 -10.69
CA TYR A 629 -148.46 -120.19 -9.24
C TYR A 629 -147.00 -120.48 -8.84
N LEU A 630 -146.14 -120.87 -9.79
CA LEU A 630 -144.73 -121.19 -9.49
C LEU A 630 -143.83 -119.96 -9.66
N ILE A 631 -144.04 -119.15 -10.71
CA ILE A 631 -143.13 -118.07 -11.10
C ILE A 631 -143.22 -116.83 -10.18
N GLU A 632 -144.33 -116.63 -9.47
CA GLU A 632 -144.41 -115.59 -8.43
C GLU A 632 -143.40 -115.83 -7.28
N THR A 633 -142.95 -117.08 -7.06
CA THR A 633 -141.88 -117.39 -6.10
C THR A 633 -140.47 -117.13 -6.65
N VAL A 634 -140.30 -117.07 -7.97
CA VAL A 634 -139.00 -116.80 -8.64
C VAL A 634 -138.70 -115.30 -8.69
N ARG A 635 -139.73 -114.46 -8.93
CA ARG A 635 -139.56 -112.99 -9.05
C ARG A 635 -138.94 -112.32 -7.81
N GLN A 636 -139.12 -112.87 -6.61
CA GLN A 636 -138.46 -112.37 -5.40
C GLN A 636 -136.94 -112.68 -5.34
N LYS A 637 -136.42 -113.58 -6.19
CA LYS A 637 -134.99 -113.85 -6.36
C LYS A 637 -134.35 -112.99 -7.45
N ASP A 638 -135.01 -112.79 -8.59
CA ASP A 638 -134.46 -112.00 -9.70
C ASP A 638 -134.17 -110.54 -9.33
N GLY A 639 -134.94 -109.97 -8.40
CA GLY A 639 -134.68 -108.63 -7.85
C GLY A 639 -133.30 -108.47 -7.17
N GLN A 640 -132.63 -109.56 -6.81
CA GLN A 640 -131.27 -109.56 -6.25
C GLN A 640 -130.17 -109.72 -7.31
N ILE A 641 -130.52 -109.99 -8.57
CA ILE A 641 -129.57 -110.29 -9.66
C ILE A 641 -129.36 -109.09 -10.59
N SER A 642 -130.39 -108.27 -10.83
CA SER A 642 -130.28 -107.18 -11.83
C SER A 642 -129.33 -106.05 -11.42
N THR A 643 -129.25 -105.73 -10.12
CA THR A 643 -128.35 -104.69 -9.58
C THR A 643 -126.86 -105.02 -9.81
N LEU A 644 -126.49 -106.30 -9.83
CA LEU A 644 -125.11 -106.74 -10.12
C LEU A 644 -124.74 -106.59 -11.61
N LYS A 645 -125.72 -106.48 -12.52
CA LYS A 645 -125.46 -106.18 -13.95
C LYS A 645 -125.27 -104.69 -14.22
N GLU A 646 -125.71 -103.83 -13.30
CA GLU A 646 -125.67 -102.36 -13.41
C GLU A 646 -124.24 -101.79 -13.38
N HIS A 647 -123.26 -102.56 -12.88
CA HIS A 647 -121.86 -102.15 -12.76
C HIS A 647 -120.96 -102.49 -13.96
N ILE A 648 -121.22 -103.57 -14.71
CA ILE A 648 -120.31 -104.03 -15.76
C ILE A 648 -120.35 -103.10 -16.99
N SER A 649 -121.55 -102.79 -17.49
CA SER A 649 -121.74 -101.93 -18.68
C SER A 649 -121.30 -100.47 -18.45
N SER A 650 -121.04 -100.06 -17.21
CA SER A 650 -120.42 -98.77 -16.88
C SER A 650 -119.00 -98.65 -17.43
N LEU A 651 -118.21 -99.72 -17.32
CA LEU A 651 -116.76 -99.67 -17.55
C LEU A 651 -116.40 -99.95 -19.02
N GLU A 652 -117.23 -100.69 -19.74
CA GLU A 652 -116.99 -101.01 -21.16
C GLU A 652 -117.12 -99.80 -22.08
N GLU A 653 -118.07 -98.89 -21.83
CA GLU A 653 -118.23 -97.65 -22.61
C GLU A 653 -117.07 -96.66 -22.38
N GLU A 654 -116.56 -96.53 -21.15
CA GLU A 654 -115.46 -95.60 -20.82
C GLU A 654 -114.13 -95.97 -21.51
N VAL A 655 -113.87 -97.27 -21.70
CA VAL A 655 -112.73 -97.75 -22.51
C VAL A 655 -112.93 -97.47 -24.02
N SER A 656 -114.17 -97.37 -24.49
CA SER A 656 -114.49 -97.19 -25.91
C SER A 656 -114.23 -95.77 -26.44
N SER A 657 -114.37 -94.75 -25.59
CA SER A 657 -114.09 -93.34 -25.92
C SER A 657 -112.60 -93.05 -25.90
N LEU A 658 -111.90 -93.45 -24.84
CA LEU A 658 -110.45 -93.24 -24.68
C LEU A 658 -109.62 -93.87 -25.82
N ARG A 659 -110.08 -94.99 -26.41
CA ARG A 659 -109.49 -95.58 -27.62
C ARG A 659 -109.56 -94.66 -28.85
N LYS A 660 -110.58 -93.80 -28.97
CA LYS A 660 -110.72 -92.87 -30.09
C LYS A 660 -109.74 -91.69 -29.96
N GLU A 661 -109.53 -91.20 -28.75
CA GLU A 661 -108.57 -90.13 -28.46
C GLU A 661 -107.12 -90.59 -28.69
N HIS A 662 -106.77 -91.83 -28.30
CA HIS A 662 -105.49 -92.44 -28.64
C HIS A 662 -105.24 -92.49 -30.15
N ASN A 663 -106.26 -92.84 -30.96
CA ASN A 663 -106.12 -92.89 -32.41
C ASN A 663 -105.87 -91.51 -33.03
N ALA A 664 -106.52 -90.45 -32.52
CA ALA A 664 -106.30 -89.08 -32.98
C ALA A 664 -104.85 -88.61 -32.70
N LEU A 665 -104.33 -88.87 -31.50
CA LEU A 665 -102.93 -88.57 -31.15
C LEU A 665 -101.93 -89.37 -32.01
N GLN A 666 -102.31 -90.55 -32.48
CA GLN A 666 -101.46 -91.37 -33.36
C GLN A 666 -101.40 -90.87 -34.81
N GLN A 667 -102.37 -90.07 -35.27
CA GLN A 667 -102.27 -89.36 -36.56
C GLN A 667 -101.22 -88.25 -36.49
N VAL A 668 -101.32 -87.35 -35.49
CA VAL A 668 -100.39 -86.23 -35.27
C VAL A 668 -98.93 -86.70 -35.17
N ARG A 669 -98.69 -87.87 -34.55
CA ARG A 669 -97.37 -88.50 -34.47
C ARG A 669 -96.79 -88.89 -35.84
N ASN A 670 -97.63 -89.21 -36.82
CA ASN A 670 -97.22 -89.61 -38.17
C ASN A 670 -97.20 -88.44 -39.16
N ASP A 671 -97.90 -87.34 -38.88
CA ASP A 671 -97.67 -86.08 -39.60
C ASP A 671 -96.21 -85.59 -39.38
N MET A 672 -95.68 -85.78 -38.16
CA MET A 672 -94.25 -85.62 -37.85
C MET A 672 -93.32 -86.66 -38.53
N ALA A 673 -93.86 -87.71 -39.17
CA ALA A 673 -93.10 -88.65 -39.99
C ALA A 673 -93.13 -88.28 -41.48
N ALA A 674 -94.16 -87.57 -41.95
CA ALA A 674 -94.13 -86.89 -43.25
C ALA A 674 -93.04 -85.79 -43.30
N ASP A 675 -92.67 -85.22 -42.14
CA ASP A 675 -91.47 -84.37 -42.02
C ASP A 675 -90.14 -85.13 -42.21
N LEU A 676 -90.10 -86.46 -42.07
CA LEU A 676 -88.94 -87.28 -42.45
C LEU A 676 -88.95 -87.62 -43.95
N GLU A 677 -90.12 -87.82 -44.56
CA GLU A 677 -90.24 -87.97 -46.03
C GLU A 677 -89.65 -86.74 -46.75
N ARG A 678 -89.98 -85.53 -46.27
CA ARG A 678 -89.43 -84.26 -46.77
C ARG A 678 -87.90 -84.17 -46.74
N LEU A 679 -87.23 -84.88 -45.81
CA LEU A 679 -85.77 -84.85 -45.67
C LEU A 679 -85.02 -85.86 -46.53
N LEU A 680 -85.64 -86.97 -46.94
CA LEU A 680 -84.97 -88.06 -47.67
C LEU A 680 -85.62 -88.50 -48.99
N ASN A 681 -86.65 -87.81 -49.46
CA ASN A 681 -86.91 -87.71 -50.90
C ASN A 681 -85.66 -87.14 -51.64
N HIS A 682 -84.83 -86.34 -50.95
CA HIS A 682 -83.46 -85.97 -51.36
C HIS A 682 -82.47 -87.15 -51.51
N ARG A 683 -82.88 -88.38 -51.22
CA ARG A 683 -82.09 -89.61 -51.45
C ARG A 683 -82.75 -90.58 -52.44
N GLU A 684 -83.99 -90.33 -52.86
CA GLU A 684 -84.57 -91.01 -54.01
C GLU A 684 -83.83 -90.63 -55.30
N GLU A 685 -83.28 -89.42 -55.38
CA GLU A 685 -82.32 -89.02 -56.43
C GLU A 685 -81.08 -89.92 -56.46
N LEU A 686 -80.49 -90.23 -55.29
CA LEU A 686 -79.36 -91.14 -55.16
C LEU A 686 -79.72 -92.61 -55.44
N ALA A 687 -81.02 -92.97 -55.43
CA ALA A 687 -81.46 -94.27 -55.90
C ALA A 687 -81.35 -94.40 -57.43
N MET A 688 -81.40 -93.30 -58.19
CA MET A 688 -81.13 -93.31 -59.64
C MET A 688 -79.63 -93.34 -59.97
N MET A 689 -78.76 -92.77 -59.12
CA MET A 689 -77.30 -93.00 -59.21
C MET A 689 -76.87 -94.44 -58.90
N LYS A 690 -77.74 -95.24 -58.27
CA LYS A 690 -77.46 -96.63 -57.86
C LYS A 690 -77.27 -97.62 -59.03
N GLN A 691 -77.46 -97.17 -60.28
CA GLN A 691 -77.33 -97.99 -61.48
C GLN A 691 -76.31 -97.47 -62.50
N VAL A 692 -75.44 -96.54 -62.11
CA VAL A 692 -74.06 -96.64 -62.60
C VAL A 692 -73.45 -97.84 -61.87
N LEU A 693 -73.49 -98.98 -62.57
CA LEU A 693 -72.33 -99.83 -62.83
C LEU A 693 -71.15 -99.47 -61.91
N ILE A 694 -70.86 -100.24 -60.87
CA ILE A 694 -70.07 -101.49 -61.00
C ILE A 694 -68.74 -101.25 -61.78
N SER A 695 -68.21 -100.02 -61.68
CA SER A 695 -66.83 -99.66 -61.98
C SER A 695 -66.20 -99.05 -60.73
N MET A 696 -65.55 -99.92 -59.92
CA MET A 696 -64.61 -99.55 -58.84
C MET A 696 -65.25 -98.76 -57.68
N GLN A 697 -65.71 -99.36 -56.58
CA GLN A 697 -65.21 -100.51 -55.81
C GLN A 697 -63.83 -100.26 -55.16
N SER A 698 -63.71 -100.66 -53.88
CA SER A 698 -62.61 -100.32 -52.95
C SER A 698 -62.63 -98.85 -52.47
N ARG A 699 -62.19 -98.52 -51.24
CA ARG A 699 -61.46 -99.31 -50.22
C ARG A 699 -61.88 -98.91 -48.79
N GLN A 700 -61.44 -99.70 -47.80
CA GLN A 700 -61.25 -99.44 -46.34
C GLN A 700 -61.61 -98.04 -45.79
N GLY A 701 -62.11 -97.86 -44.56
CA GLY A 701 -61.85 -98.61 -43.33
C GLY A 701 -62.16 -97.71 -42.10
N PRO A 702 -61.88 -98.12 -40.85
CA PRO A 702 -62.64 -97.65 -39.68
C PRO A 702 -61.79 -96.98 -38.57
N ALA A 703 -62.40 -96.91 -37.36
CA ALA A 703 -61.81 -96.69 -36.01
C ALA A 703 -61.94 -95.22 -35.48
N VAL A 704 -62.61 -94.98 -34.34
CA VAL A 704 -62.22 -95.11 -32.89
C VAL A 704 -61.87 -93.71 -32.35
N GLU A 705 -62.56 -93.15 -31.34
CA GLU A 705 -62.38 -93.36 -29.86
C GLU A 705 -61.01 -92.88 -29.33
N PRO A 706 -60.80 -92.56 -28.02
CA PRO A 706 -61.59 -92.83 -26.80
C PRO A 706 -62.35 -91.59 -26.25
N LEU A 707 -63.22 -91.62 -25.22
CA LEU A 707 -63.09 -91.98 -23.78
C LEU A 707 -62.05 -91.10 -23.03
N ALA A 708 -62.18 -90.76 -21.74
CA ALA A 708 -62.77 -91.44 -20.57
C ALA A 708 -63.50 -90.43 -19.63
N THR A 709 -64.73 -90.64 -19.11
CA THR A 709 -65.22 -91.59 -18.07
C THR A 709 -64.65 -91.34 -16.65
N ASN A 710 -65.36 -91.45 -15.52
CA ASN A 710 -66.67 -92.06 -15.16
C ASN A 710 -67.31 -91.29 -13.96
N LYS A 711 -68.64 -91.16 -13.79
CA LYS A 711 -69.68 -92.11 -13.28
C LYS A 711 -69.49 -92.55 -11.79
N ALA A 712 -70.53 -92.73 -10.95
CA ALA A 712 -72.01 -92.59 -11.10
C ALA A 712 -72.78 -92.66 -9.74
N THR A 713 -74.14 -92.77 -9.82
CA THR A 713 -75.23 -93.15 -8.85
C THR A 713 -76.19 -91.99 -8.43
N LYS A 714 -77.49 -92.16 -8.11
CA LYS A 714 -78.51 -93.27 -8.21
C LYS A 714 -79.98 -92.67 -8.32
N PRO A 715 -81.08 -93.45 -8.52
CA PRO A 715 -82.30 -92.95 -9.21
C PRO A 715 -83.70 -93.02 -8.51
N ILE A 716 -84.66 -92.21 -9.02
CA ILE A 716 -86.09 -92.43 -9.47
C ILE A 716 -87.09 -93.38 -8.74
N ASN A 717 -88.33 -92.92 -8.42
CA ASN A 717 -89.74 -93.49 -8.65
C ASN A 717 -90.86 -92.74 -7.82
N ARG A 718 -92.16 -92.48 -8.20
CA ARG A 718 -93.44 -93.17 -8.64
C ARG A 718 -94.41 -93.58 -7.45
N THR A 719 -95.78 -93.69 -7.47
CA THR A 719 -96.88 -94.04 -8.46
C THR A 719 -98.24 -93.22 -8.32
N ALA A 720 -99.47 -93.82 -8.50
CA ALA A 720 -100.88 -93.26 -8.51
C ALA A 720 -101.93 -94.32 -8.00
N ALA A 721 -103.30 -94.28 -8.00
CA ALA A 721 -104.44 -93.47 -8.58
C ALA A 721 -105.69 -93.37 -7.60
N GLU A 722 -107.05 -93.48 -7.82
CA GLU A 722 -108.03 -93.85 -8.91
C GLU A 722 -109.57 -93.60 -8.55
N SER A 723 -110.56 -93.94 -9.44
CA SER A 723 -112.05 -94.20 -9.28
C SER A 723 -113.22 -93.14 -9.55
N PRO A 724 -114.47 -93.50 -10.06
CA PRO A 724 -115.48 -92.56 -10.71
C PRO A 724 -117.06 -92.78 -10.58
N SER A 725 -117.93 -91.92 -11.21
CA SER A 725 -119.05 -92.27 -12.21
C SER A 725 -120.43 -91.46 -12.32
N LYS A 726 -120.93 -91.34 -13.59
CA LYS A 726 -122.32 -91.31 -14.24
C LYS A 726 -123.42 -90.15 -14.28
N PRO A 727 -124.10 -89.88 -15.46
CA PRO A 727 -125.27 -88.93 -15.70
C PRO A 727 -126.41 -89.38 -16.72
N LYS A 728 -127.34 -88.49 -17.24
CA LYS A 728 -127.91 -88.36 -18.67
C LYS A 728 -129.27 -87.53 -18.91
N PRO A 729 -129.69 -87.12 -20.17
CA PRO A 729 -130.62 -85.98 -20.48
C PRO A 729 -131.65 -86.06 -21.72
N THR A 730 -132.21 -84.90 -22.21
CA THR A 730 -132.90 -84.53 -23.54
C THR A 730 -134.48 -84.38 -23.64
N VAL A 731 -135.16 -83.86 -24.72
CA VAL A 731 -135.34 -82.44 -25.24
C VAL A 731 -136.62 -82.20 -26.17
N PHE A 732 -137.27 -81.00 -26.09
CA PHE A 732 -138.18 -80.23 -27.05
C PHE A 732 -139.70 -80.50 -27.38
N THR A 733 -140.47 -79.37 -27.46
CA THR A 733 -141.68 -78.96 -28.29
C THR A 733 -143.17 -78.92 -27.78
N LYS A 734 -143.77 -77.71 -27.93
CA LYS A 734 -145.19 -77.25 -28.15
C LYS A 734 -146.44 -78.04 -27.67
N LYS A 735 -147.32 -77.39 -26.86
CA LYS A 735 -148.79 -77.23 -27.11
C LYS A 735 -149.50 -76.27 -26.12
N ASP A 736 -150.79 -76.01 -26.36
CA ASP A 736 -151.64 -74.96 -25.75
C ASP A 736 -152.61 -75.46 -24.64
N VAL A 737 -152.92 -74.58 -23.65
CA VAL A 737 -154.25 -74.43 -22.97
C VAL A 737 -154.75 -75.64 -22.09
N PRO A 738 -155.79 -75.58 -21.21
CA PRO A 738 -156.50 -74.50 -20.48
C PRO A 738 -156.40 -74.56 -18.92
N ASP A 739 -157.09 -73.64 -18.24
CA ASP A 739 -157.47 -73.77 -16.82
C ASP A 739 -158.59 -74.81 -16.56
N TRP A 740 -158.41 -75.67 -15.55
CA TRP A 740 -159.34 -75.87 -14.40
C TRP A 740 -158.69 -76.86 -13.39
N TYR A 741 -158.37 -76.49 -12.15
CA TYR A 741 -159.23 -76.22 -10.98
C TYR A 741 -159.74 -77.49 -10.26
N GLN A 742 -159.18 -77.72 -9.05
CA GLN A 742 -159.90 -77.72 -7.74
C GLN A 742 -159.68 -78.94 -6.81
N LYS A 743 -159.75 -78.64 -5.50
CA LYS A 743 -160.04 -79.53 -4.34
C LYS A 743 -158.92 -80.46 -3.84
N LEU A 744 -158.75 -80.70 -2.53
CA LEU A 744 -159.10 -79.93 -1.31
C LEU A 744 -158.41 -80.61 -0.08
N LYS A 745 -158.57 -80.02 1.12
CA LYS A 745 -158.25 -80.54 2.48
C LYS A 745 -156.77 -80.31 2.92
N GLN A 746 -156.48 -79.95 4.19
CA GLN A 746 -157.37 -79.58 5.31
C GLN A 746 -156.65 -78.78 6.43
N LYS A 747 -157.42 -77.94 7.14
CA LYS A 747 -157.33 -77.61 8.60
C LYS A 747 -156.14 -76.75 9.12
N PRO A 748 -156.32 -76.07 10.28
CA PRO A 748 -157.50 -75.27 10.65
C PRO A 748 -157.22 -73.99 11.48
N LYS A 749 -157.99 -72.92 11.20
CA LYS A 749 -158.05 -71.63 11.94
C LYS A 749 -156.81 -70.74 11.86
#